data_AF-A0A1S3X8N9-F1
#
_entry.id   AF-A0A1S3X8N9-F1
#
_cell.length_a   1.000
_cell.length_b   1.000
_cell.length_c   1.000
_cell.angle_alpha   90.00
_cell.angle_beta   90.00
_cell.angle_gamma   90.00
#
_symmetry.space_group_name_H-M   'P 1'
#
loop_
_entity.id
_entity.type
_entity.pdbx_description
1 polymer ?
#
loop_
_entity_poly.entity_id
_entity_poly.type
_entity_poly.pdbx_seq_one_letter_code
_entity_poly.pdbx_strand_id
1 'polypeptide(L)'
;MSVSASVVVGSHVWVEDPEVAWIDGVVAEVNGEEITVNCTSGKTVVTNLSHVYAKDTDAPSCGVDDMTKLSYLHEPGVLQNLRSRYDMNEIYTYTGSILIAVNPFKRLPHLYDKSVMEQYKGIALGELPPHPFAIADADVEKYKVGNPRTFHYLNQSNFFELAGVDESEEYLATRRAMDIVGISHDEQDAIFRVVAAILHLGNVEFAKGTETDASEPKDDKSRFHLKIAAELFMCDEKSLEDSMCKRVMVTRDETITKSLDPQAAAVSRDALAKIVYSRLFDWIVNKINNSIGQDPDSTFSIGVLDIYGFESFKTNSFEQFCINLTNEKLQQHFNQHVFKMEQEEYTKEEIDWSYIEFIDNQDILDLIEKKPGGIIALLDEACMFPRSTYETFAEKLYQTFKDHKRFSKPKLSRTDFTICHYAGDVTYQTEFFLDKNKDYVVPEHQATLTASRCHFVSGLFPPLPEESSKQTKFSSIGARFKQQLQALLETLNATEPHYVRCVKPNNLLKPEIFENQNVLQQLRCGGVLEAIRISCAGYPTRKPFDEFLSRFKVLAPEVLNGSIDEVAACGRLLEKAGLKGYQVGKTKVFLRAGQMAELDTRRNEVLGRSASIIQAKARTYFARKTFLLLRVSAIQVQAVCRGQLARAIYECMRREAASLRIQKDARKYLARKSYGLLCSSAVSIQAGLRGMAARNELQFRKRTNAAIFIQSDWRRYLKRLHYRRMKKAAIVLQCAWRAKMARRELRKLKMLDLDSSSVFDWSQKFELGRGKDAVMRPSSGEEETPALVPKPAKDNKRKRASTSEDPKLKTRTARKPRNNTIPLTEESVRHLRDDEEEEEEENNGSILVARVKKTIDAPKAAASMAVDEAPS
;
A
#
# COMPACT_ATOMS: atom_id res chain seq x y z
N MET A 1 31.97 -38.55 -36.91
CA MET A 1 32.65 -39.83 -37.17
C MET A 1 33.57 -40.09 -35.98
N SER A 2 33.64 -41.31 -35.45
CA SER A 2 34.55 -41.64 -34.35
C SER A 2 35.98 -41.82 -34.87
N VAL A 3 36.86 -40.85 -34.61
CA VAL A 3 38.30 -41.07 -34.72
C VAL A 3 38.70 -41.88 -33.50
N SER A 4 39.00 -43.16 -33.72
CA SER A 4 39.50 -44.07 -32.68
C SER A 4 40.95 -43.73 -32.31
N ALA A 5 41.14 -42.62 -31.60
CA ALA A 5 42.36 -42.41 -30.84
C ALA A 5 42.53 -43.59 -29.86
N SER A 6 43.73 -44.15 -29.77
CA SER A 6 44.00 -45.30 -28.89
C SER A 6 44.00 -44.84 -27.44
N VAL A 7 42.82 -44.85 -26.82
CA VAL A 7 42.63 -44.56 -25.39
C VAL A 7 43.40 -45.60 -24.58
N VAL A 8 44.34 -45.13 -23.77
CA VAL A 8 45.19 -45.95 -22.90
C VAL A 8 45.10 -45.45 -21.46
N VAL A 9 45.63 -46.21 -20.51
CA VAL A 9 45.80 -45.74 -19.12
C VAL A 9 46.64 -44.46 -19.14
N GLY A 10 46.13 -43.39 -18.55
CA GLY A 10 46.69 -42.04 -18.60
C GLY A 10 46.11 -41.10 -19.69
N SER A 11 45.28 -41.59 -20.60
CA SER A 11 44.58 -40.72 -21.57
C SER A 11 43.55 -39.81 -20.88
N HIS A 12 43.50 -38.54 -21.31
CA HIS A 12 42.42 -37.61 -20.95
C HIS A 12 41.21 -37.82 -21.85
N VAL A 13 40.02 -37.90 -21.25
CA VAL A 13 38.77 -38.24 -21.94
C VAL A 13 37.56 -37.48 -21.38
N TRP A 14 36.49 -37.43 -22.16
CA TRP A 14 35.15 -36.97 -21.77
C TRP A 14 34.22 -38.17 -21.56
N VAL A 15 33.48 -38.15 -20.47
CA VAL A 15 32.46 -39.15 -20.10
C VAL A 15 31.12 -38.45 -19.87
N GLU A 16 30.02 -39.12 -20.19
CA GLU A 16 28.67 -38.62 -19.96
C GLU A 16 28.35 -38.54 -18.46
N ASP A 17 27.79 -37.43 -17.99
CA ASP A 17 27.37 -37.22 -16.60
C ASP A 17 25.93 -36.64 -16.56
N PRO A 18 24.98 -37.26 -15.82
CA PRO A 18 23.57 -36.82 -15.83
C PRO A 18 23.29 -35.41 -15.30
N GLU A 19 24.24 -34.77 -14.60
CA GLU A 19 24.07 -33.45 -13.98
C GLU A 19 24.69 -32.33 -14.82
N VAL A 20 25.79 -32.62 -15.54
CA VAL A 20 26.56 -31.63 -16.32
C VAL A 20 26.70 -31.95 -17.82
N ALA A 21 25.97 -32.96 -18.30
CA ALA A 21 26.03 -33.60 -19.61
C ALA A 21 27.37 -34.30 -19.91
N TRP A 22 28.49 -33.58 -19.83
CA TRP A 22 29.82 -34.11 -20.10
C TRP A 22 30.82 -33.66 -19.03
N ILE A 23 31.60 -34.61 -18.52
CA ILE A 23 32.67 -34.37 -17.53
C ILE A 23 34.00 -34.93 -18.04
N ASP A 24 35.10 -34.25 -17.74
CA ASP A 24 36.43 -34.73 -18.08
C ASP A 24 37.04 -35.62 -16.99
N GLY A 25 37.98 -36.46 -17.40
CA GLY A 25 38.73 -37.33 -16.49
C GLY A 25 39.96 -37.96 -17.15
N VAL A 26 40.66 -38.78 -16.35
CA VAL A 26 41.82 -39.56 -16.77
C VAL A 26 41.50 -41.04 -16.65
N VAL A 27 41.80 -41.82 -17.68
CA VAL A 27 41.63 -43.28 -17.68
C VAL A 27 42.63 -43.91 -16.71
N ALA A 28 42.12 -44.54 -15.65
CA ALA A 28 42.89 -45.19 -14.60
C ALA A 28 43.15 -46.67 -14.88
N GLU A 29 42.15 -47.39 -15.42
CA GLU A 29 42.25 -48.81 -15.80
C GLU A 29 41.48 -49.08 -17.10
N VAL A 30 41.94 -50.09 -17.85
CA VAL A 30 41.34 -50.54 -19.12
C VAL A 30 41.19 -52.06 -19.07
N ASN A 31 39.96 -52.55 -18.96
CA ASN A 31 39.61 -53.96 -18.78
C ASN A 31 38.83 -54.48 -20.01
N GLY A 32 39.49 -54.50 -21.17
CA GLY A 32 38.87 -54.90 -22.44
C GLY A 32 38.04 -53.75 -23.02
N GLU A 33 36.72 -53.91 -23.06
CA GLU A 33 35.80 -52.87 -23.53
C GLU A 33 35.35 -51.89 -22.42
N GLU A 34 35.50 -52.26 -21.15
CA GLU A 34 35.21 -51.36 -20.01
C GLU A 34 36.46 -50.59 -19.60
N ILE A 35 36.31 -49.29 -19.33
CA ILE A 35 37.35 -48.41 -18.84
C ILE A 35 36.90 -47.68 -17.57
N THR A 36 37.82 -47.58 -16.61
CA THR A 36 37.62 -46.87 -15.34
C THR A 36 38.24 -45.48 -15.46
N VAL A 37 37.41 -44.44 -15.40
CA VAL A 37 37.83 -43.03 -15.52
C VAL A 37 37.72 -42.34 -14.16
N ASN A 38 38.80 -41.70 -13.73
CA ASN A 38 38.78 -40.78 -12.60
C ASN A 38 38.47 -39.37 -13.12
N CYS A 39 37.26 -38.88 -12.84
CA CYS A 39 36.78 -37.59 -13.31
C CYS A 39 37.28 -36.44 -12.44
N THR A 40 37.38 -35.24 -13.00
CA THR A 40 37.93 -34.04 -12.33
C THR A 40 37.10 -33.59 -11.10
N SER A 41 35.85 -34.04 -10.99
CA SER A 41 35.00 -33.86 -9.80
C SER A 41 35.35 -34.76 -8.61
N GLY A 42 36.26 -35.73 -8.79
CA GLY A 42 36.53 -36.79 -7.81
C GLY A 42 35.53 -37.96 -7.86
N LYS A 43 34.55 -37.95 -8.78
CA LYS A 43 33.77 -39.15 -9.14
C LYS A 43 34.67 -40.13 -9.91
N THR A 44 34.62 -41.42 -9.60
CA THR A 44 35.17 -42.49 -10.46
C THR A 44 34.01 -43.11 -11.23
N VAL A 45 34.11 -43.19 -12.55
CA VAL A 45 33.06 -43.71 -13.44
C VAL A 45 33.62 -44.89 -14.24
N VAL A 46 32.90 -46.02 -14.24
CA VAL A 46 33.17 -47.16 -15.12
C VAL A 46 32.21 -47.07 -16.30
N THR A 47 32.72 -47.14 -17.52
CA THR A 47 31.95 -46.98 -18.75
C THR A 47 32.56 -47.79 -19.90
N ASN A 48 31.80 -48.03 -20.97
CA ASN A 48 32.31 -48.71 -22.16
C ASN A 48 33.13 -47.73 -23.03
N LEU A 49 34.21 -48.21 -23.62
CA LEU A 49 35.10 -47.46 -24.51
C LEU A 49 34.37 -46.76 -25.68
N SER A 50 33.24 -47.29 -26.13
CA SER A 50 32.42 -46.69 -27.19
C SER A 50 31.61 -45.45 -26.77
N HIS A 51 31.42 -45.22 -25.47
CA HIS A 51 30.66 -44.10 -24.89
C HIS A 51 31.57 -42.96 -24.41
N VAL A 52 32.82 -42.91 -24.87
CA VAL A 52 33.86 -42.02 -24.37
C VAL A 52 34.56 -41.30 -25.52
N TYR A 53 34.74 -39.99 -25.37
CA TYR A 53 35.37 -39.14 -26.37
C TYR A 53 36.76 -38.68 -25.89
N ALA A 54 37.71 -38.51 -26.81
CA ALA A 54 39.05 -38.02 -26.46
C ALA A 54 38.98 -36.54 -26.02
N LYS A 55 39.70 -36.17 -24.95
CA LYS A 55 39.85 -34.76 -24.59
C LYS A 55 41.09 -34.19 -25.25
N ASP A 56 40.91 -33.09 -25.98
CA ASP A 56 42.02 -32.25 -26.43
C ASP A 56 42.66 -31.55 -25.22
N THR A 57 43.96 -31.78 -25.01
CA THR A 57 44.76 -31.15 -23.94
C THR A 57 45.46 -29.88 -24.39
N ASP A 58 45.55 -29.67 -25.71
CA ASP A 58 46.36 -28.64 -26.34
C ASP A 58 45.48 -27.49 -26.87
N ALA A 59 44.15 -27.67 -26.83
CA ALA A 59 43.14 -26.66 -27.08
C ALA A 59 43.34 -25.39 -26.21
N PRO A 60 43.23 -24.18 -26.80
CA PRO A 60 43.39 -22.94 -26.05
C PRO A 60 42.38 -22.81 -24.90
N SER A 61 42.81 -22.28 -23.75
CA SER A 61 41.93 -22.02 -22.59
C SER A 61 40.84 -20.98 -22.87
N CYS A 62 41.00 -20.18 -23.93
CA CYS A 62 40.01 -19.24 -24.45
C CYS A 62 39.04 -19.86 -25.48
N GLY A 63 39.19 -21.14 -25.80
CA GLY A 63 38.54 -21.77 -26.95
C GLY A 63 39.04 -21.21 -28.29
N VAL A 64 38.35 -21.58 -29.37
CA VAL A 64 38.61 -21.16 -30.75
C VAL A 64 37.43 -20.39 -31.33
N ASP A 65 37.73 -19.35 -32.13
CA ASP A 65 36.72 -18.49 -32.78
C ASP A 65 35.91 -19.21 -33.86
N ASP A 66 36.47 -20.25 -34.48
CA ASP A 66 35.76 -21.13 -35.41
C ASP A 66 35.96 -22.58 -34.99
N MET A 67 34.85 -23.28 -34.73
CA MET A 67 34.86 -24.66 -34.24
C MET A 67 35.34 -25.67 -35.28
N THR A 68 35.46 -25.31 -36.56
CA THR A 68 36.17 -26.16 -37.55
C THR A 68 37.65 -26.38 -37.20
N LYS A 69 38.22 -25.53 -36.34
CA LYS A 69 39.62 -25.58 -35.87
C LYS A 69 39.83 -26.50 -34.65
N LEU A 70 38.78 -27.16 -34.13
CA LEU A 70 38.88 -28.12 -33.03
C LEU A 70 39.49 -29.45 -33.50
N SER A 71 40.51 -29.96 -32.81
CA SER A 71 41.18 -31.24 -33.12
C SER A 71 40.21 -32.43 -33.12
N TYR A 72 39.18 -32.38 -32.27
CA TYR A 72 38.11 -33.37 -32.18
C TYR A 72 36.73 -32.71 -32.26
N LEU A 73 36.14 -32.68 -33.45
CA LEU A 73 34.79 -32.14 -33.68
C LEU A 73 33.71 -33.16 -33.25
N HIS A 74 33.47 -33.21 -31.94
CA HIS A 74 32.43 -34.00 -31.28
C HIS A 74 31.76 -33.20 -30.17
N GLU A 75 30.57 -33.65 -29.73
CA GLU A 75 29.66 -32.95 -28.82
C GLU A 75 30.32 -32.33 -27.57
N PRO A 76 31.07 -33.05 -26.71
CA PRO A 76 31.72 -32.44 -25.54
C PRO A 76 32.77 -31.37 -25.90
N GLY A 77 33.40 -31.48 -27.07
CA GLY A 77 34.38 -30.50 -27.57
C GLY A 77 33.72 -29.19 -28.00
N VAL A 78 32.60 -29.29 -28.72
CA VAL A 78 31.75 -28.15 -29.09
C VAL A 78 31.18 -27.47 -27.83
N LEU A 79 30.64 -28.26 -26.89
CA LEU A 79 30.07 -27.76 -25.64
C LEU A 79 31.13 -27.05 -24.77
N GLN A 80 32.31 -27.65 -24.61
CA GLN A 80 33.41 -27.04 -23.86
C GLN A 80 33.93 -25.77 -24.53
N ASN A 81 33.99 -25.71 -25.87
CA ASN A 81 34.41 -24.50 -26.58
C ASN A 81 33.43 -23.34 -26.32
N LEU A 82 32.13 -23.58 -26.51
CA LEU A 82 31.09 -22.58 -26.28
C LEU A 82 31.05 -22.13 -24.82
N ARG A 83 31.19 -23.05 -23.85
CA ARG A 83 31.29 -22.72 -22.42
C ARG A 83 32.49 -21.83 -22.12
N SER A 84 33.68 -22.23 -22.56
CA SER A 84 34.94 -21.50 -22.28
C SER A 84 34.91 -20.07 -22.83
N ARG A 85 34.30 -19.87 -24.02
CA ARG A 85 34.08 -18.55 -24.62
C ARG A 85 33.03 -17.73 -23.87
N TYR A 86 31.89 -18.34 -23.56
CA TYR A 86 30.80 -17.69 -22.82
C TYR A 86 31.24 -17.19 -21.43
N ASP A 87 32.04 -17.97 -20.71
CA ASP A 87 32.56 -17.60 -19.38
C ASP A 87 33.49 -16.37 -19.42
N MET A 88 34.11 -16.09 -20.57
CA MET A 88 34.89 -14.86 -20.83
C MET A 88 34.05 -13.70 -21.40
N ASN A 89 32.75 -13.90 -21.64
CA ASN A 89 31.82 -13.02 -22.36
C ASN A 89 31.95 -13.01 -23.91
N GLU A 90 32.72 -13.93 -24.50
CA GLU A 90 32.79 -14.11 -25.96
C GLU A 90 31.56 -14.89 -26.45
N ILE A 91 30.42 -14.19 -26.56
CA ILE A 91 29.10 -14.77 -26.84
C ILE A 91 28.92 -15.31 -28.27
N TYR A 92 29.86 -15.03 -29.16
CA TYR A 92 29.79 -15.32 -30.58
C TYR A 92 30.89 -16.30 -30.99
N THR A 93 30.54 -17.31 -31.80
CA THR A 93 31.47 -18.36 -32.26
C THR A 93 31.08 -18.81 -33.67
N TYR A 94 32.03 -18.93 -34.60
CA TYR A 94 31.78 -19.50 -35.93
C TYR A 94 31.77 -21.04 -35.91
N THR A 95 31.08 -21.61 -36.89
CA THR A 95 31.29 -22.98 -37.35
C THR A 95 31.30 -22.97 -38.88
N GLY A 96 32.45 -22.64 -39.46
CA GLY A 96 32.57 -22.26 -40.86
C GLY A 96 31.85 -20.93 -41.12
N SER A 97 30.93 -20.90 -42.11
CA SER A 97 30.16 -19.70 -42.46
C SER A 97 28.98 -19.38 -41.53
N ILE A 98 28.68 -20.24 -40.55
CA ILE A 98 27.55 -20.07 -39.62
C ILE A 98 28.04 -19.40 -38.33
N LEU A 99 27.36 -18.35 -37.87
CA LEU A 99 27.61 -17.70 -36.57
C LEU A 99 26.64 -18.23 -35.51
N ILE A 100 27.18 -18.82 -34.44
CA ILE A 100 26.44 -19.21 -33.23
C ILE A 100 26.50 -18.06 -32.23
N ALA A 101 25.37 -17.76 -31.59
CA ALA A 101 25.23 -16.73 -30.56
C ALA A 101 24.66 -17.33 -29.27
N VAL A 102 25.36 -17.15 -28.14
CA VAL A 102 24.95 -17.66 -26.82
C VAL A 102 24.53 -16.47 -25.94
N ASN A 103 23.24 -16.38 -25.59
CA ASN A 103 22.69 -15.19 -24.93
C ASN A 103 23.30 -14.94 -23.54
N PRO A 104 23.99 -13.80 -23.29
CA PRO A 104 24.63 -13.51 -22.01
C PRO A 104 23.70 -13.01 -20.91
N PHE A 105 22.43 -12.70 -21.22
CA PHE A 105 21.42 -12.10 -20.34
C PHE A 105 21.85 -10.80 -19.62
N LYS A 106 22.96 -10.18 -20.04
CA LYS A 106 23.52 -8.92 -19.55
C LYS A 106 24.05 -8.10 -20.72
N ARG A 107 24.08 -6.77 -20.61
CA ARG A 107 24.66 -5.91 -21.65
C ARG A 107 26.17 -6.08 -21.70
N LEU A 108 26.73 -6.18 -22.91
CA LEU A 108 28.17 -6.24 -23.18
C LEU A 108 28.56 -5.03 -24.06
N PRO A 109 28.78 -3.82 -23.47
CA PRO A 109 28.97 -2.60 -24.27
C PRO A 109 30.20 -2.62 -25.18
N HIS A 110 31.20 -3.44 -24.86
CA HIS A 110 32.45 -3.57 -25.60
C HIS A 110 32.33 -4.38 -26.92
N LEU A 111 31.17 -4.95 -27.23
CA LEU A 111 30.92 -5.63 -28.52
C LEU A 111 30.20 -4.72 -29.53
N TYR A 112 29.32 -3.85 -29.05
CA TYR A 112 28.41 -3.03 -29.87
C TYR A 112 28.74 -1.53 -29.83
N ASP A 113 29.95 -1.15 -29.39
CA ASP A 113 30.38 0.25 -29.47
C ASP A 113 30.73 0.65 -30.92
N LYS A 114 30.58 1.93 -31.24
CA LYS A 114 30.90 2.47 -32.58
C LYS A 114 32.34 2.22 -32.99
N SER A 115 33.28 2.26 -32.04
CA SER A 115 34.69 1.95 -32.31
C SER A 115 34.90 0.50 -32.78
N VAL A 116 34.03 -0.44 -32.40
CA VAL A 116 34.07 -1.84 -32.83
C VAL A 116 33.43 -1.97 -34.22
N MET A 117 32.27 -1.35 -34.44
CA MET A 117 31.62 -1.32 -35.76
C MET A 117 32.55 -0.76 -36.86
N GLU A 118 33.36 0.25 -36.54
CA GLU A 118 34.36 0.79 -37.48
C GLU A 118 35.54 -0.16 -37.74
N GLN A 119 35.89 -1.05 -36.81
CA GLN A 119 36.95 -2.06 -36.98
C GLN A 119 36.53 -3.22 -37.89
N TYR A 120 35.26 -3.63 -37.86
CA TYR A 120 34.73 -4.73 -38.69
C TYR A 120 34.47 -4.34 -40.15
N LYS A 121 34.67 -3.08 -40.53
CA LYS A 121 34.25 -2.52 -41.81
C LYS A 121 35.34 -2.64 -42.88
N GLY A 122 35.03 -3.36 -43.96
CA GLY A 122 35.95 -3.67 -45.05
C GLY A 122 36.93 -4.80 -44.72
N ILE A 123 36.57 -5.71 -43.81
CA ILE A 123 37.43 -6.80 -43.30
C ILE A 123 36.79 -8.16 -43.58
N ALA A 124 37.58 -9.12 -44.07
CA ALA A 124 37.05 -10.39 -44.54
C ALA A 124 36.58 -11.31 -43.40
N LEU A 125 35.56 -12.13 -43.69
CA LEU A 125 34.97 -13.07 -42.73
C LEU A 125 36.03 -14.05 -42.19
N GLY A 126 36.33 -13.94 -40.89
CA GLY A 126 37.32 -14.78 -40.19
C GLY A 126 38.71 -14.15 -40.00
N GLU A 127 38.95 -12.92 -40.48
CA GLU A 127 40.15 -12.13 -40.11
C GLU A 127 40.02 -11.46 -38.74
N LEU A 128 38.78 -11.20 -38.31
CA LEU A 128 38.43 -10.68 -36.98
C LEU A 128 37.62 -11.73 -36.18
N PRO A 129 37.48 -11.54 -34.84
CA PRO A 129 36.65 -12.39 -34.00
C PRO A 129 35.20 -12.51 -34.48
N PRO A 130 34.43 -13.50 -34.01
CA PRO A 130 33.08 -13.74 -34.50
C PRO A 130 32.13 -12.62 -34.07
N HIS A 131 31.50 -11.94 -35.04
CA HIS A 131 30.57 -10.85 -34.74
C HIS A 131 29.54 -10.65 -35.87
N PRO A 132 28.29 -10.24 -35.59
CA PRO A 132 27.28 -9.97 -36.61
C PRO A 132 27.71 -8.93 -37.66
N PHE A 133 28.57 -7.96 -37.29
CA PHE A 133 29.09 -6.96 -38.23
C PHE A 133 29.87 -7.60 -39.41
N ALA A 134 30.61 -8.69 -39.16
CA ALA A 134 31.33 -9.42 -40.22
C ALA A 134 30.40 -10.15 -41.22
N ILE A 135 29.14 -10.41 -40.84
CA ILE A 135 28.13 -10.94 -41.75
C ILE A 135 27.54 -9.82 -42.60
N ALA A 136 27.24 -8.67 -41.99
CA ALA A 136 26.67 -7.52 -42.68
C ALA A 136 27.59 -6.99 -43.80
N ASP A 137 28.90 -6.92 -43.54
CA ASP A 137 29.89 -6.43 -44.51
C ASP A 137 30.05 -7.38 -45.72
N ALA A 138 29.87 -8.70 -45.52
CA ALA A 138 29.89 -9.69 -46.60
C ALA A 138 28.71 -9.53 -47.58
N ASP A 139 27.52 -9.18 -47.09
CA ASP A 139 26.38 -8.86 -47.98
C ASP A 139 26.58 -7.51 -48.71
N VAL A 140 27.30 -6.54 -48.12
CA VAL A 140 27.67 -5.28 -48.80
C VAL A 140 28.54 -5.56 -50.03
N GLU A 141 29.57 -6.41 -49.91
CA GLU A 141 30.42 -6.83 -51.04
C GLU A 141 29.62 -7.63 -52.08
N LYS A 142 28.86 -8.63 -51.63
CA LYS A 142 28.01 -9.52 -52.47
C LYS A 142 27.04 -8.75 -53.37
N TYR A 143 26.39 -7.71 -52.86
CA TYR A 143 25.47 -6.87 -53.63
C TYR A 143 26.16 -5.67 -54.30
N LYS A 144 27.47 -5.48 -54.10
CA LYS A 144 28.29 -4.36 -54.62
C LYS A 144 27.76 -2.98 -54.21
N VAL A 145 27.05 -2.91 -53.08
CA VAL A 145 26.44 -1.68 -52.55
C VAL A 145 27.46 -0.87 -51.74
N GLY A 146 27.08 0.33 -51.34
CA GLY A 146 27.96 1.27 -50.66
C GLY A 146 27.19 2.27 -49.80
N ASN A 147 27.83 3.39 -49.44
CA ASN A 147 27.21 4.42 -48.61
C ASN A 147 25.92 4.99 -49.27
N PRO A 148 24.80 5.17 -48.55
CA PRO A 148 23.54 5.64 -49.15
C PRO A 148 23.67 6.99 -49.88
N ARG A 149 24.65 7.83 -49.51
CA ARG A 149 24.96 9.10 -50.18
C ARG A 149 25.37 8.93 -51.65
N THR A 150 25.88 7.76 -52.06
CA THR A 150 26.25 7.48 -53.46
C THR A 150 25.07 7.09 -54.34
N PHE A 151 23.89 6.78 -53.78
CA PHE A 151 22.73 6.34 -54.56
C PHE A 151 21.70 7.47 -54.77
N HIS A 152 21.39 7.73 -56.03
CA HIS A 152 20.51 8.83 -56.45
C HIS A 152 19.10 8.76 -55.85
N TYR A 153 18.54 7.55 -55.68
CA TYR A 153 17.22 7.38 -55.05
C TYR A 153 17.23 7.57 -53.51
N LEU A 154 18.40 7.58 -52.88
CA LEU A 154 18.55 7.78 -51.43
C LEU A 154 19.07 9.17 -51.05
N ASN A 155 19.79 9.87 -51.96
CA ASN A 155 20.47 11.11 -51.63
C ASN A 155 19.70 12.41 -51.90
N GLN A 156 18.56 12.36 -52.60
CA GLN A 156 17.73 13.53 -52.93
C GLN A 156 17.23 14.31 -51.69
N SER A 157 16.94 13.61 -50.59
CA SER A 157 16.49 14.20 -49.32
C SER A 157 17.60 14.93 -48.55
N ASN A 158 18.87 14.62 -48.84
CA ASN A 158 20.04 14.92 -48.00
C ASN A 158 19.92 14.43 -46.53
N PHE A 159 19.02 13.49 -46.25
CA PHE A 159 18.76 12.93 -44.92
C PHE A 159 19.00 11.42 -44.94
N PHE A 160 19.94 10.95 -44.11
CA PHE A 160 20.57 9.62 -44.24
C PHE A 160 20.64 8.81 -42.94
N GLU A 161 20.28 9.39 -41.80
CA GLU A 161 20.52 8.81 -40.47
C GLU A 161 19.35 9.19 -39.55
N LEU A 162 18.61 8.21 -39.02
CA LEU A 162 17.56 8.46 -38.03
C LEU A 162 18.17 8.57 -36.61
N ALA A 163 17.78 9.60 -35.87
CA ALA A 163 18.25 9.80 -34.50
C ALA A 163 17.67 8.76 -33.54
N GLY A 164 18.47 7.75 -33.18
CA GLY A 164 18.11 6.71 -32.20
C GLY A 164 17.61 5.40 -32.79
N VAL A 165 17.80 5.17 -34.09
CA VAL A 165 17.57 3.88 -34.76
C VAL A 165 18.91 3.37 -35.31
N ASP A 166 19.17 2.07 -35.19
CA ASP A 166 20.33 1.41 -35.82
C ASP A 166 19.86 0.61 -37.04
N GLU A 167 20.22 1.09 -38.24
CA GLU A 167 19.82 0.47 -39.51
C GLU A 167 20.39 -0.95 -39.68
N SER A 168 21.50 -1.29 -38.99
CA SER A 168 22.07 -2.64 -39.00
C SER A 168 21.28 -3.61 -38.11
N GLU A 169 20.76 -3.14 -36.97
CA GLU A 169 19.87 -3.94 -36.12
C GLU A 169 18.52 -4.18 -36.82
N GLU A 170 17.95 -3.16 -37.45
CA GLU A 170 16.70 -3.25 -38.23
C GLU A 170 16.83 -4.16 -39.47
N TYR A 171 17.98 -4.15 -40.16
CA TYR A 171 18.25 -5.10 -41.25
C TYR A 171 18.24 -6.56 -40.74
N LEU A 172 18.94 -6.83 -39.64
CA LEU A 172 18.96 -8.16 -39.03
C LEU A 172 17.59 -8.56 -38.45
N ALA A 173 16.81 -7.61 -37.93
CA ALA A 173 15.43 -7.85 -37.49
C ALA A 173 14.51 -8.19 -38.67
N THR A 174 14.65 -7.49 -39.79
CA THR A 174 13.90 -7.72 -41.03
C THR A 174 14.15 -9.13 -41.56
N ARG A 175 15.40 -9.62 -41.59
CA ARG A 175 15.71 -11.00 -42.00
C ARG A 175 15.09 -12.04 -41.08
N ARG A 176 15.20 -11.87 -39.77
CA ARG A 176 14.53 -12.75 -38.79
C ARG A 176 13.00 -12.76 -38.98
N ALA A 177 12.38 -11.64 -39.33
CA ALA A 177 10.96 -11.59 -39.64
C ALA A 177 10.62 -12.34 -40.95
N MET A 178 11.47 -12.24 -41.99
CA MET A 178 11.33 -13.01 -43.23
C MET A 178 11.48 -14.52 -42.98
N ASP A 179 12.43 -14.95 -42.14
CA ASP A 179 12.58 -16.36 -41.71
C ASP A 179 11.30 -16.89 -41.03
N ILE A 180 10.73 -16.12 -40.09
CA ILE A 180 9.51 -16.48 -39.35
C ILE A 180 8.28 -16.61 -40.27
N VAL A 181 8.23 -15.81 -41.34
CA VAL A 181 7.18 -15.86 -42.39
C VAL A 181 7.43 -17.01 -43.40
N GLY A 182 8.50 -17.79 -43.26
CA GLY A 182 8.82 -18.87 -44.20
C GLY A 182 9.27 -18.37 -45.58
N ILE A 183 9.89 -17.19 -45.63
CA ILE A 183 10.63 -16.72 -46.80
C ILE A 183 12.03 -17.32 -46.72
N SER A 184 12.34 -18.26 -47.60
CA SER A 184 13.61 -18.99 -47.58
C SER A 184 14.82 -18.07 -47.82
N HIS A 185 16.01 -18.50 -47.39
CA HIS A 185 17.23 -17.70 -47.57
C HIS A 185 17.50 -17.35 -49.05
N ASP A 186 17.20 -18.26 -49.98
CA ASP A 186 17.33 -18.01 -51.43
C ASP A 186 16.33 -16.95 -51.94
N GLU A 187 15.12 -16.91 -51.37
CA GLU A 187 14.12 -15.88 -51.65
C GLU A 187 14.51 -14.53 -51.02
N GLN A 188 15.03 -14.52 -49.78
CA GLN A 188 15.57 -13.31 -49.14
C GLN A 188 16.73 -12.72 -49.96
N ASP A 189 17.69 -13.56 -50.37
CA ASP A 189 18.80 -13.15 -51.22
C ASP A 189 18.33 -12.63 -52.58
N ALA A 190 17.21 -13.14 -53.11
CA ALA A 190 16.59 -12.61 -54.32
C ALA A 190 15.88 -11.27 -54.10
N ILE A 191 15.19 -11.07 -52.96
CA ILE A 191 14.59 -9.78 -52.57
C ILE A 191 15.68 -8.71 -52.47
N PHE A 192 16.74 -8.95 -51.69
CA PHE A 192 17.83 -7.99 -51.52
C PHE A 192 18.60 -7.73 -52.82
N ARG A 193 18.81 -8.75 -53.66
CA ARG A 193 19.39 -8.59 -55.01
C ARG A 193 18.54 -7.67 -55.90
N VAL A 194 17.21 -7.78 -55.85
CA VAL A 194 16.30 -6.89 -56.62
C VAL A 194 16.32 -5.46 -56.08
N VAL A 195 16.33 -5.27 -54.76
CA VAL A 195 16.45 -3.93 -54.15
C VAL A 195 17.79 -3.28 -54.50
N ALA A 196 18.90 -4.02 -54.42
CA ALA A 196 20.21 -3.54 -54.87
C ALA A 196 20.21 -3.20 -56.37
N ALA A 197 19.59 -4.02 -57.23
CA ALA A 197 19.48 -3.73 -58.66
C ALA A 197 18.73 -2.40 -58.92
N ILE A 198 17.67 -2.10 -58.17
CA ILE A 198 16.95 -0.81 -58.23
C ILE A 198 17.85 0.36 -57.80
N LEU A 199 18.65 0.20 -56.74
CA LEU A 199 19.59 1.24 -56.29
C LEU A 199 20.67 1.53 -57.33
N HIS A 200 21.26 0.50 -57.94
CA HIS A 200 22.23 0.68 -59.03
C HIS A 200 21.57 1.28 -60.28
N LEU A 201 20.35 0.85 -60.63
CA LEU A 201 19.60 1.40 -61.76
C LEU A 201 19.40 2.93 -61.64
N GLY A 202 19.09 3.43 -60.43
CA GLY A 202 18.90 4.87 -60.19
C GLY A 202 20.15 5.73 -60.44
N ASN A 203 21.34 5.13 -60.44
CA ASN A 203 22.61 5.81 -60.72
C ASN A 203 22.97 5.85 -62.22
N VAL A 204 22.16 5.25 -63.10
CA VAL A 204 22.36 5.39 -64.55
C VAL A 204 21.92 6.80 -64.97
N GLU A 205 22.88 7.64 -65.35
CA GLU A 205 22.62 8.93 -66.00
C GLU A 205 22.73 8.80 -67.53
N PHE A 206 21.95 9.59 -68.26
CA PHE A 206 21.92 9.59 -69.72
C PHE A 206 22.47 10.90 -70.30
N ALA A 207 23.19 10.80 -71.41
CA ALA A 207 23.62 11.90 -72.26
C ALA A 207 23.02 11.75 -73.67
N LYS A 208 23.12 12.80 -74.50
CA LYS A 208 22.75 12.70 -75.92
C LYS A 208 23.71 11.75 -76.63
N GLY A 209 23.15 10.77 -77.31
CA GLY A 209 23.90 9.78 -78.09
C GLY A 209 24.42 10.32 -79.43
N THR A 210 24.95 9.41 -80.23
CA THR A 210 25.51 9.69 -81.56
C THR A 210 24.46 9.99 -82.64
N GLU A 211 23.23 9.53 -82.48
CA GLU A 211 22.09 9.87 -83.36
C GLU A 211 21.28 11.07 -82.83
N THR A 212 20.64 11.81 -83.73
CA THR A 212 19.72 12.89 -83.37
C THR A 212 18.55 12.35 -82.54
N ASP A 213 18.33 12.95 -81.37
CA ASP A 213 17.33 12.58 -80.36
C ASP A 213 17.51 11.20 -79.69
N ALA A 214 18.68 10.55 -79.85
CA ALA A 214 19.03 9.36 -79.07
C ALA A 214 19.65 9.69 -77.70
N SER A 215 19.58 8.72 -76.79
CA SER A 215 20.23 8.72 -75.48
C SER A 215 21.20 7.55 -75.34
N GLU A 216 22.30 7.79 -74.64
CA GLU A 216 23.32 6.79 -74.28
C GLU A 216 23.74 7.02 -72.80
N PRO A 217 24.24 6.01 -72.08
CA PRO A 217 24.81 6.20 -70.74
C PRO A 217 25.93 7.24 -70.72
N LYS A 218 25.81 8.21 -69.80
CA LYS A 218 26.58 9.46 -69.77
C LYS A 218 28.10 9.29 -69.58
N ASP A 219 28.50 8.35 -68.74
CA ASP A 219 29.89 8.13 -68.33
C ASP A 219 30.14 6.66 -67.93
N ASP A 220 31.41 6.32 -67.70
CA ASP A 220 31.81 4.96 -67.31
C ASP A 220 31.20 4.51 -65.97
N LYS A 221 30.81 5.45 -65.09
CA LYS A 221 30.08 5.14 -63.86
C LYS A 221 28.64 4.73 -64.16
N SER A 222 27.95 5.44 -65.06
CA SER A 222 26.62 5.08 -65.52
C SER A 222 26.64 3.71 -66.21
N ARG A 223 27.68 3.41 -67.01
CA ARG A 223 27.89 2.07 -67.61
C ARG A 223 28.19 1.00 -66.57
N PHE A 224 29.03 1.29 -65.56
CA PHE A 224 29.25 0.39 -64.42
C PHE A 224 27.95 0.08 -63.67
N HIS A 225 27.17 1.11 -63.30
CA HIS A 225 25.90 0.92 -62.60
C HIS A 225 24.85 0.17 -63.43
N LEU A 226 24.75 0.44 -64.74
CA LEU A 226 23.92 -0.31 -65.67
C LEU A 226 24.32 -1.80 -65.71
N LYS A 227 25.62 -2.08 -65.84
CA LYS A 227 26.14 -3.45 -65.84
C LYS A 227 25.87 -4.18 -64.52
N ILE A 228 26.09 -3.54 -63.37
CA ILE A 228 25.77 -4.16 -62.08
C ILE A 228 24.26 -4.39 -61.93
N ALA A 229 23.40 -3.47 -62.40
CA ALA A 229 21.96 -3.70 -62.43
C ALA A 229 21.58 -4.90 -63.32
N ALA A 230 22.21 -5.07 -64.49
CA ALA A 230 22.00 -6.23 -65.36
C ALA A 230 22.51 -7.55 -64.74
N GLU A 231 23.67 -7.54 -64.09
CA GLU A 231 24.20 -8.68 -63.33
C GLU A 231 23.24 -9.11 -62.20
N LEU A 232 22.73 -8.16 -61.40
CA LEU A 232 21.82 -8.41 -60.29
C LEU A 232 20.41 -8.85 -60.76
N PHE A 233 19.88 -8.23 -61.82
CA PHE A 233 18.63 -8.69 -62.47
C PHE A 233 18.80 -9.98 -63.28
N MET A 234 20.04 -10.44 -63.51
CA MET A 234 20.40 -11.59 -64.36
C MET A 234 19.78 -11.52 -65.78
N CYS A 235 19.73 -10.31 -66.34
CA CYS A 235 19.26 -10.03 -67.70
C CYS A 235 20.42 -9.61 -68.62
N ASP A 236 20.14 -9.37 -69.90
CA ASP A 236 21.14 -8.89 -70.86
C ASP A 236 21.33 -7.37 -70.73
N GLU A 237 22.59 -6.93 -70.59
CA GLU A 237 22.98 -5.53 -70.35
C GLU A 237 22.45 -4.58 -71.45
N LYS A 238 22.53 -5.03 -72.71
CA LYS A 238 22.10 -4.23 -73.86
C LYS A 238 20.59 -4.20 -74.04
N SER A 239 19.91 -5.28 -73.70
CA SER A 239 18.44 -5.33 -73.64
C SER A 239 17.89 -4.44 -72.53
N LEU A 240 18.60 -4.33 -71.40
CA LEU A 240 18.28 -3.40 -70.33
C LEU A 240 18.48 -1.93 -70.76
N GLU A 241 19.62 -1.61 -71.40
CA GLU A 241 19.92 -0.30 -72.02
C GLU A 241 18.83 0.10 -73.03
N ASP A 242 18.53 -0.77 -74.00
CA ASP A 242 17.52 -0.56 -75.04
C ASP A 242 16.11 -0.36 -74.45
N SER A 243 15.75 -1.06 -73.37
CA SER A 243 14.44 -0.89 -72.71
C SER A 243 14.24 0.50 -72.10
N MET A 244 15.32 1.25 -71.81
CA MET A 244 15.27 2.62 -71.27
C MET A 244 15.46 3.67 -72.36
N CYS A 245 16.36 3.42 -73.33
CA CYS A 245 16.75 4.39 -74.36
C CYS A 245 15.91 4.34 -75.64
N LYS A 246 15.06 3.32 -75.84
CA LYS A 246 14.21 3.17 -77.02
C LYS A 246 12.75 2.92 -76.64
N ARG A 247 11.84 3.19 -77.57
CA ARG A 247 10.41 2.88 -77.45
C ARG A 247 9.84 2.28 -78.73
N VAL A 248 9.13 1.18 -78.59
CA VAL A 248 8.47 0.43 -79.65
C VAL A 248 7.02 0.92 -79.77
N MET A 249 6.75 1.65 -80.85
CA MET A 249 5.42 2.11 -81.23
C MET A 249 4.78 1.12 -82.21
N VAL A 250 3.92 0.24 -81.68
CA VAL A 250 3.06 -0.62 -82.50
C VAL A 250 1.94 0.24 -83.11
N THR A 251 2.03 0.51 -84.40
CA THR A 251 0.93 1.09 -85.20
C THR A 251 0.06 -0.04 -85.75
N ARG A 252 -0.99 0.28 -86.53
CA ARG A 252 -1.90 -0.76 -87.07
C ARG A 252 -1.24 -1.69 -88.09
N ASP A 253 -0.21 -1.19 -88.78
CA ASP A 253 0.39 -1.85 -89.95
C ASP A 253 1.90 -2.09 -89.76
N GLU A 254 2.60 -1.28 -88.95
CA GLU A 254 4.05 -1.40 -88.70
C GLU A 254 4.43 -1.21 -87.23
N THR A 255 5.54 -1.82 -86.82
CA THR A 255 6.14 -1.68 -85.48
C THR A 255 7.38 -0.80 -85.55
N ILE A 256 7.26 0.46 -85.16
CA ILE A 256 8.31 1.48 -85.32
C ILE A 256 9.07 1.63 -84.00
N THR A 257 10.39 1.39 -84.00
CA THR A 257 11.24 1.69 -82.84
C THR A 257 11.76 3.13 -82.95
N LYS A 258 11.50 3.95 -81.93
CA LYS A 258 12.00 5.33 -81.82
C LYS A 258 12.96 5.45 -80.63
N SER A 259 14.13 6.05 -80.86
CA SER A 259 15.04 6.45 -79.79
C SER A 259 14.41 7.53 -78.89
N LEU A 260 14.71 7.49 -77.60
CA LEU A 260 14.26 8.44 -76.58
C LEU A 260 15.38 9.43 -76.25
N ASP A 261 15.01 10.67 -75.98
CA ASP A 261 15.95 11.69 -75.48
C ASP A 261 16.38 11.38 -74.04
N PRO A 262 17.47 12.00 -73.52
CA PRO A 262 18.01 11.67 -72.20
C PRO A 262 17.04 11.92 -71.02
N GLN A 263 16.11 12.87 -71.15
CA GLN A 263 15.11 13.14 -70.11
C GLN A 263 14.00 12.09 -70.14
N ALA A 264 13.54 11.71 -71.33
CA ALA A 264 12.60 10.61 -71.52
C ALA A 264 13.18 9.26 -71.07
N ALA A 265 14.47 9.00 -71.32
CA ALA A 265 15.17 7.81 -70.84
C ALA A 265 15.28 7.76 -69.30
N ALA A 266 15.56 8.90 -68.64
CA ALA A 266 15.55 9.00 -67.18
C ALA A 266 14.15 8.73 -66.58
N VAL A 267 13.08 9.22 -67.23
CA VAL A 267 11.70 8.89 -66.83
C VAL A 267 11.38 7.41 -67.06
N SER A 268 11.91 6.78 -68.12
CA SER A 268 11.79 5.35 -68.39
C SER A 268 12.46 4.50 -67.30
N ARG A 269 13.72 4.82 -66.97
CA ARG A 269 14.49 4.25 -65.83
C ARG A 269 13.71 4.32 -64.51
N ASP A 270 13.11 5.46 -64.22
CA ASP A 270 12.33 5.65 -62.99
C ASP A 270 10.97 4.91 -63.01
N ALA A 271 10.38 4.68 -64.19
CA ALA A 271 9.22 3.82 -64.34
C ALA A 271 9.57 2.34 -64.11
N LEU A 272 10.67 1.85 -64.71
CA LEU A 272 11.23 0.53 -64.47
C LEU A 272 11.45 0.27 -62.96
N ALA A 273 12.14 1.18 -62.28
CA ALA A 273 12.38 1.09 -60.84
C ALA A 273 11.09 0.95 -60.01
N LYS A 274 10.10 1.80 -60.28
CA LYS A 274 8.79 1.80 -59.58
C LYS A 274 8.00 0.52 -59.83
N ILE A 275 7.97 0.03 -61.08
CA ILE A 275 7.24 -1.20 -61.43
C ILE A 275 7.86 -2.41 -60.76
N VAL A 276 9.20 -2.55 -60.79
CA VAL A 276 9.89 -3.67 -60.12
C VAL A 276 9.64 -3.63 -58.61
N TYR A 277 9.75 -2.47 -57.97
CA TYR A 277 9.50 -2.33 -56.53
C TYR A 277 8.04 -2.68 -56.17
N SER A 278 7.08 -2.19 -56.96
CA SER A 278 5.65 -2.49 -56.79
C SER A 278 5.34 -3.98 -56.92
N ARG A 279 5.89 -4.65 -57.93
CA ARG A 279 5.72 -6.11 -58.12
C ARG A 279 6.40 -6.93 -57.02
N LEU A 280 7.56 -6.49 -56.53
CA LEU A 280 8.25 -7.10 -55.40
C LEU A 280 7.40 -6.98 -54.12
N PHE A 281 6.80 -5.82 -53.87
CA PHE A 281 5.90 -5.60 -52.73
C PHE A 281 4.63 -6.45 -52.82
N ASP A 282 3.97 -6.48 -53.98
CA ASP A 282 2.84 -7.37 -54.26
C ASP A 282 3.21 -8.84 -53.98
N TRP A 283 4.41 -9.30 -54.40
CA TRP A 283 4.87 -10.66 -54.14
C TRP A 283 5.08 -10.94 -52.64
N ILE A 284 5.71 -10.01 -51.91
CA ILE A 284 5.93 -10.14 -50.46
C ILE A 284 4.60 -10.24 -49.71
N VAL A 285 3.62 -9.37 -50.03
CA VAL A 285 2.28 -9.41 -49.43
C VAL A 285 1.57 -10.74 -49.72
N ASN A 286 1.64 -11.25 -50.96
CA ASN A 286 1.06 -12.55 -51.29
C ASN A 286 1.76 -13.72 -50.57
N LYS A 287 3.09 -13.68 -50.42
CA LYS A 287 3.87 -14.68 -49.67
C LYS A 287 3.48 -14.68 -48.18
N ILE A 288 3.32 -13.50 -47.57
CA ILE A 288 2.82 -13.33 -46.19
C ILE A 288 1.41 -13.92 -46.05
N ASN A 289 0.47 -13.54 -46.93
CA ASN A 289 -0.91 -14.02 -46.88
C ASN A 289 -1.00 -15.56 -47.00
N ASN A 290 -0.19 -16.15 -47.89
CA ASN A 290 -0.12 -17.60 -48.07
C ASN A 290 0.50 -18.33 -46.86
N SER A 291 1.40 -17.67 -46.11
CA SER A 291 2.02 -18.26 -44.91
C SER A 291 1.16 -18.14 -43.66
N ILE A 292 0.43 -17.03 -43.49
CA ILE A 292 -0.55 -16.86 -42.39
C ILE A 292 -1.75 -17.79 -42.64
N GLY A 293 -2.16 -17.92 -43.90
CA GLY A 293 -3.34 -18.68 -44.29
C GLY A 293 -4.65 -18.00 -43.93
N GLN A 294 -5.76 -18.60 -44.36
CA GLN A 294 -7.11 -18.24 -43.95
C GLN A 294 -7.91 -19.52 -43.72
N ASP A 295 -8.69 -19.56 -42.64
CA ASP A 295 -9.61 -20.65 -42.35
C ASP A 295 -10.90 -20.43 -43.17
N PRO A 296 -11.21 -21.30 -44.17
CA PRO A 296 -12.39 -21.14 -45.02
C PRO A 296 -13.71 -21.44 -44.30
N ASP A 297 -13.66 -22.13 -43.15
CA ASP A 297 -14.84 -22.49 -42.36
C ASP A 297 -15.16 -21.44 -41.27
N SER A 298 -14.38 -20.35 -41.18
CA SER A 298 -14.60 -19.31 -40.17
C SER A 298 -15.93 -18.57 -40.34
N THR A 299 -16.73 -18.57 -39.28
CA THR A 299 -18.05 -17.91 -39.24
C THR A 299 -18.00 -16.40 -38.98
N PHE A 300 -16.85 -15.88 -38.54
CA PHE A 300 -16.65 -14.46 -38.25
C PHE A 300 -15.27 -14.00 -38.70
N SER A 301 -15.14 -12.71 -39.03
CA SER A 301 -13.87 -12.07 -39.36
C SER A 301 -13.78 -10.69 -38.70
N ILE A 302 -12.57 -10.25 -38.37
CA ILE A 302 -12.30 -8.93 -37.79
C ILE A 302 -11.28 -8.23 -38.68
N GLY A 303 -11.74 -7.23 -39.43
CA GLY A 303 -10.89 -6.39 -40.27
C GLY A 303 -10.28 -5.24 -39.46
N VAL A 304 -8.96 -5.15 -39.39
CA VAL A 304 -8.26 -3.97 -38.87
C VAL A 304 -7.77 -3.14 -40.05
N LEU A 305 -8.42 -1.99 -40.27
CA LEU A 305 -8.05 -1.05 -41.33
C LEU A 305 -7.13 0.04 -40.76
N ASP A 306 -5.82 -0.10 -40.96
CA ASP A 306 -4.86 0.97 -40.74
C ASP A 306 -4.64 1.77 -42.04
N ILE A 307 -4.74 3.10 -41.94
CA ILE A 307 -4.62 4.03 -43.07
C ILE A 307 -4.12 5.41 -42.62
N TYR A 308 -3.48 6.11 -43.55
CA TYR A 308 -3.13 7.53 -43.39
C TYR A 308 -4.37 8.40 -43.12
N GLY A 309 -4.27 9.25 -42.09
CA GLY A 309 -5.26 10.29 -41.84
C GLY A 309 -5.21 11.42 -42.87
N PHE A 310 -6.04 12.45 -42.67
CA PHE A 310 -6.11 13.63 -43.54
C PHE A 310 -4.76 14.39 -43.57
N GLU A 311 -4.17 14.55 -44.75
CA GLU A 311 -2.88 15.23 -44.95
C GLU A 311 -3.06 16.65 -45.50
N SER A 312 -2.33 17.61 -44.94
CA SER A 312 -2.20 18.96 -45.49
C SER A 312 -0.79 19.51 -45.20
N PHE A 313 0.04 19.51 -46.23
CA PHE A 313 1.40 20.03 -46.23
C PHE A 313 1.48 21.38 -46.95
N LYS A 314 2.66 22.00 -46.95
CA LYS A 314 2.93 23.26 -47.69
C LYS A 314 2.80 23.10 -49.20
N THR A 315 3.00 21.87 -49.70
CA THR A 315 3.04 21.46 -51.10
C THR A 315 2.34 20.12 -51.19
N ASN A 316 1.11 20.08 -51.72
CA ASN A 316 0.30 18.86 -51.80
C ASN A 316 0.24 18.40 -53.27
N SER A 317 0.50 17.12 -53.50
CA SER A 317 0.53 16.54 -54.84
C SER A 317 -0.59 15.50 -55.02
N PHE A 318 -0.51 14.67 -56.05
CA PHE A 318 -1.51 13.67 -56.40
C PHE A 318 -1.72 12.63 -55.27
N GLU A 319 -0.66 12.32 -54.53
CA GLU A 319 -0.68 11.39 -53.40
C GLU A 319 -1.57 11.90 -52.26
N GLN A 320 -1.40 13.15 -51.83
CA GLN A 320 -2.27 13.79 -50.83
C GLN A 320 -3.72 13.87 -51.32
N PHE A 321 -3.94 14.11 -52.62
CA PHE A 321 -5.28 14.14 -53.20
C PHE A 321 -5.98 12.77 -53.10
N CYS A 322 -5.26 11.67 -53.36
CA CYS A 322 -5.76 10.31 -53.14
C CYS A 322 -6.00 9.98 -51.66
N ILE A 323 -5.08 10.34 -50.76
CA ILE A 323 -5.21 10.12 -49.30
C ILE A 323 -6.42 10.88 -48.75
N ASN A 324 -6.61 12.14 -49.16
CA ASN A 324 -7.72 12.97 -48.70
C ASN A 324 -9.06 12.53 -49.29
N LEU A 325 -9.11 12.01 -50.52
CA LEU A 325 -10.32 11.35 -51.06
C LEU A 325 -10.72 10.12 -50.23
N THR A 326 -9.77 9.26 -49.84
CA THR A 326 -10.04 8.12 -48.97
C THR A 326 -10.57 8.57 -47.61
N ASN A 327 -9.99 9.61 -47.01
CA ASN A 327 -10.47 10.17 -45.75
C ASN A 327 -11.87 10.80 -45.89
N GLU A 328 -12.16 11.50 -46.98
CA GLU A 328 -13.48 12.08 -47.28
C GLU A 328 -14.57 10.99 -47.38
N LYS A 329 -14.29 9.88 -48.09
CA LYS A 329 -15.22 8.73 -48.17
C LYS A 329 -15.38 7.99 -46.85
N LEU A 330 -14.30 7.75 -46.10
CA LEU A 330 -14.40 7.07 -44.80
C LEU A 330 -15.07 7.96 -43.75
N GLN A 331 -14.95 9.29 -43.85
CA GLN A 331 -15.77 10.21 -43.05
C GLN A 331 -17.24 10.19 -43.46
N GLN A 332 -17.57 10.03 -44.75
CA GLN A 332 -18.95 9.82 -45.18
C GLN A 332 -19.54 8.51 -44.62
N HIS A 333 -18.79 7.40 -44.73
CA HIS A 333 -19.18 6.10 -44.15
C HIS A 333 -19.35 6.20 -42.63
N PHE A 334 -18.41 6.84 -41.93
CA PHE A 334 -18.51 7.12 -40.50
C PHE A 334 -19.80 7.89 -40.17
N ASN A 335 -20.06 9.00 -40.87
CA ASN A 335 -21.26 9.81 -40.69
C ASN A 335 -22.51 8.93 -40.87
N GLN A 336 -22.72 8.37 -42.06
CA GLN A 336 -23.89 7.57 -42.41
C GLN A 336 -24.12 6.42 -41.43
N HIS A 337 -23.07 5.69 -41.06
CA HIS A 337 -23.17 4.53 -40.17
C HIS A 337 -23.47 4.93 -38.72
N VAL A 338 -22.78 5.93 -38.16
CA VAL A 338 -23.03 6.41 -36.78
C VAL A 338 -24.43 7.01 -36.66
N PHE A 339 -24.89 7.77 -37.66
CA PHE A 339 -26.27 8.26 -37.71
C PHE A 339 -27.27 7.11 -37.79
N LYS A 340 -27.06 6.13 -38.66
CA LYS A 340 -27.96 5.00 -38.85
C LYS A 340 -28.08 4.17 -37.56
N MET A 341 -26.98 3.86 -36.87
CA MET A 341 -27.02 3.12 -35.61
C MET A 341 -27.74 3.86 -34.47
N GLU A 342 -27.55 5.18 -34.32
CA GLU A 342 -28.32 5.97 -33.34
C GLU A 342 -29.82 5.93 -33.67
N GLN A 343 -30.19 6.12 -34.95
CA GLN A 343 -31.60 6.10 -35.39
C GLN A 343 -32.25 4.72 -35.24
N GLU A 344 -31.53 3.63 -35.56
CA GLU A 344 -32.03 2.26 -35.42
C GLU A 344 -32.22 1.87 -33.96
N GLU A 345 -31.29 2.22 -33.06
CA GLU A 345 -31.47 2.02 -31.61
C GLU A 345 -32.65 2.86 -31.06
N TYR A 346 -32.78 4.14 -31.45
CA TYR A 346 -33.89 4.98 -31.00
C TYR A 346 -35.25 4.47 -31.49
N THR A 347 -35.31 3.95 -32.72
CA THR A 347 -36.52 3.36 -33.30
C THR A 347 -36.88 2.03 -32.62
N LYS A 348 -35.89 1.18 -32.36
CA LYS A 348 -36.02 -0.10 -31.64
C LYS A 348 -36.54 0.07 -30.21
N GLU A 349 -36.02 1.09 -29.51
CA GLU A 349 -36.40 1.46 -28.14
C GLU A 349 -37.65 2.36 -28.05
N GLU A 350 -38.25 2.75 -29.19
CA GLU A 350 -39.48 3.57 -29.31
C GLU A 350 -39.44 4.91 -28.55
N ILE A 351 -38.27 5.56 -28.48
CA ILE A 351 -38.17 6.89 -27.87
C ILE A 351 -38.63 8.01 -28.82
N ASP A 352 -39.12 9.12 -28.29
CA ASP A 352 -39.43 10.31 -29.10
C ASP A 352 -38.14 11.09 -29.42
N TRP A 353 -37.80 11.15 -30.72
CA TRP A 353 -36.62 11.80 -31.27
C TRP A 353 -36.95 12.56 -32.57
N SER A 354 -36.34 13.74 -32.73
CA SER A 354 -36.39 14.55 -33.94
C SER A 354 -35.19 14.27 -34.84
N TYR A 355 -35.38 14.28 -36.16
CA TYR A 355 -34.27 14.17 -37.13
C TYR A 355 -33.19 15.23 -36.86
N ILE A 356 -31.92 14.81 -36.79
CA ILE A 356 -30.78 15.68 -36.53
C ILE A 356 -30.15 16.05 -37.89
N GLU A 357 -30.26 17.32 -38.26
CA GLU A 357 -29.58 17.84 -39.46
C GLU A 357 -28.05 17.80 -39.30
N PHE A 358 -27.38 17.22 -40.30
CA PHE A 358 -25.93 17.08 -40.34
C PHE A 358 -25.33 17.64 -41.63
N ILE A 359 -24.02 17.88 -41.59
CA ILE A 359 -23.26 18.35 -42.75
C ILE A 359 -22.82 17.13 -43.55
N ASP A 360 -23.59 16.76 -44.56
CA ASP A 360 -23.17 15.77 -45.56
C ASP A 360 -22.01 16.32 -46.41
N ASN A 361 -21.10 15.43 -46.79
CA ASN A 361 -19.91 15.71 -47.62
C ASN A 361 -19.98 15.04 -49.01
N GLN A 362 -21.14 14.48 -49.39
CA GLN A 362 -21.44 14.03 -50.75
C GLN A 362 -21.14 15.12 -51.80
N ASP A 363 -21.22 16.42 -51.46
CA ASP A 363 -20.91 17.53 -52.38
C ASP A 363 -19.42 17.61 -52.77
N ILE A 364 -18.51 17.20 -51.88
CA ILE A 364 -17.08 17.10 -52.16
C ILE A 364 -16.77 15.80 -52.92
N LEU A 365 -17.46 14.71 -52.59
CA LEU A 365 -17.29 13.43 -53.29
C LEU A 365 -17.80 13.51 -54.73
N ASP A 366 -18.94 14.14 -54.99
CA ASP A 366 -19.43 14.43 -56.34
C ASP A 366 -18.43 15.27 -57.16
N LEU A 367 -17.83 16.31 -56.55
CA LEU A 367 -16.82 17.14 -57.19
C LEU A 367 -15.61 16.31 -57.68
N ILE A 368 -15.15 15.34 -56.90
CA ILE A 368 -13.97 14.53 -57.22
C ILE A 368 -14.30 13.38 -58.17
N GLU A 369 -15.39 12.65 -57.91
CA GLU A 369 -15.62 11.30 -58.42
C GLU A 369 -16.68 11.14 -59.51
N LYS A 370 -17.55 12.14 -59.72
CA LYS A 370 -18.73 12.05 -60.60
C LYS A 370 -18.31 11.83 -62.06
N LYS A 371 -18.97 10.92 -62.76
CA LYS A 371 -18.79 10.70 -64.20
C LYS A 371 -20.10 10.97 -64.94
N PRO A 372 -20.12 11.85 -65.97
CA PRO A 372 -19.03 12.71 -66.43
C PRO A 372 -18.77 13.92 -65.48
N GLY A 373 -17.61 14.56 -65.63
CA GLY A 373 -17.37 15.93 -65.16
C GLY A 373 -16.61 16.12 -63.83
N GLY A 374 -16.40 15.09 -63.00
CA GLY A 374 -15.60 15.17 -61.77
C GLY A 374 -14.08 15.25 -62.02
N ILE A 375 -13.32 15.70 -61.03
CA ILE A 375 -11.86 15.96 -61.15
C ILE A 375 -11.09 14.74 -61.70
N ILE A 376 -11.37 13.52 -61.22
CA ILE A 376 -10.68 12.31 -61.72
C ILE A 376 -11.01 12.05 -63.21
N ALA A 377 -12.26 12.27 -63.63
CA ALA A 377 -12.64 12.09 -65.03
C ALA A 377 -11.96 13.12 -65.95
N LEU A 378 -11.84 14.37 -65.50
CA LEU A 378 -11.13 15.42 -66.23
C LEU A 378 -9.62 15.15 -66.32
N LEU A 379 -9.03 14.51 -65.29
CA LEU A 379 -7.64 14.07 -65.26
C LEU A 379 -7.41 12.87 -66.20
N ASP A 380 -8.30 11.87 -66.18
CA ASP A 380 -8.29 10.73 -67.11
C ASP A 380 -8.32 11.22 -68.57
N GLU A 381 -9.24 12.15 -68.89
CA GLU A 381 -9.33 12.79 -70.21
C GLU A 381 -8.04 13.55 -70.57
N ALA A 382 -7.47 14.31 -69.64
CA ALA A 382 -6.24 15.07 -69.90
C ALA A 382 -5.01 14.16 -70.09
N CYS A 383 -4.98 12.98 -69.47
CA CYS A 383 -3.93 11.98 -69.69
C CYS A 383 -4.01 11.33 -71.08
N MET A 384 -5.20 11.27 -71.69
CA MET A 384 -5.44 10.64 -73.00
C MET A 384 -5.02 11.49 -74.20
N PHE A 385 -4.94 12.82 -74.07
CA PHE A 385 -4.52 13.69 -75.18
C PHE A 385 -3.00 13.95 -75.15
N PRO A 386 -2.23 13.63 -76.22
CA PRO A 386 -0.76 13.78 -76.22
C PRO A 386 -0.20 15.22 -76.16
N ARG A 387 -1.07 16.24 -76.03
CA ARG A 387 -0.69 17.66 -75.97
C ARG A 387 -1.17 18.39 -74.71
N SER A 388 -1.83 17.70 -73.77
CA SER A 388 -2.21 18.32 -72.51
C SER A 388 -1.00 18.50 -71.60
N THR A 389 -0.81 19.72 -71.11
CA THR A 389 0.09 20.02 -69.99
C THR A 389 -0.70 20.25 -68.70
N TYR A 390 -0.02 20.29 -67.56
CA TYR A 390 -0.66 20.54 -66.27
C TYR A 390 -1.38 21.90 -66.21
N GLU A 391 -0.90 22.93 -66.92
CA GLU A 391 -1.62 24.21 -67.04
C GLU A 391 -2.94 24.05 -67.80
N THR A 392 -2.96 23.30 -68.91
CA THR A 392 -4.22 23.07 -69.66
C THR A 392 -5.24 22.26 -68.84
N PHE A 393 -4.76 21.36 -67.97
CA PHE A 393 -5.61 20.65 -67.01
C PHE A 393 -6.15 21.61 -65.93
N ALA A 394 -5.29 22.45 -65.34
CA ALA A 394 -5.71 23.47 -64.36
C ALA A 394 -6.74 24.45 -64.95
N GLU A 395 -6.53 24.94 -66.17
CA GLU A 395 -7.49 25.80 -66.87
C GLU A 395 -8.83 25.11 -67.10
N LYS A 396 -8.84 23.82 -67.47
CA LYS A 396 -10.06 23.03 -67.60
C LYS A 396 -10.80 22.91 -66.25
N LEU A 397 -10.09 22.64 -65.16
CA LEU A 397 -10.68 22.61 -63.80
C LEU A 397 -11.32 23.97 -63.43
N TYR A 398 -10.63 25.08 -63.66
CA TYR A 398 -11.18 26.41 -63.36
C TYR A 398 -12.40 26.76 -64.23
N GLN A 399 -12.46 26.27 -65.48
CA GLN A 399 -13.61 26.45 -66.36
C GLN A 399 -14.82 25.59 -65.92
N THR A 400 -14.59 24.35 -65.49
CA THR A 400 -15.68 23.44 -65.07
C THR A 400 -16.25 23.77 -63.68
N PHE A 401 -15.42 24.17 -62.72
CA PHE A 401 -15.83 24.29 -61.30
C PHE A 401 -15.87 25.72 -60.76
N LYS A 402 -15.84 26.73 -61.63
CA LYS A 402 -15.77 28.16 -61.29
C LYS A 402 -16.74 28.60 -60.18
N ASP A 403 -17.98 28.12 -60.24
CA ASP A 403 -19.08 28.53 -59.37
C ASP A 403 -19.39 27.48 -58.26
N HIS A 404 -18.53 26.47 -58.09
CA HIS A 404 -18.74 25.36 -57.15
C HIS A 404 -18.25 25.72 -55.73
N LYS A 405 -19.14 25.67 -54.73
CA LYS A 405 -18.88 26.12 -53.34
C LYS A 405 -17.64 25.52 -52.67
N ARG A 406 -17.22 24.32 -53.07
CA ARG A 406 -16.09 23.56 -52.47
C ARG A 406 -14.78 23.66 -53.26
N PHE A 407 -14.77 24.41 -54.36
CA PHE A 407 -13.60 24.55 -55.23
C PHE A 407 -13.22 26.03 -55.34
N SER A 408 -11.94 26.35 -55.19
CA SER A 408 -11.47 27.73 -55.37
C SER A 408 -10.11 27.82 -56.05
N LYS A 409 -9.86 28.96 -56.70
CA LYS A 409 -8.57 29.28 -57.33
C LYS A 409 -7.71 30.14 -56.39
N PRO A 410 -6.49 29.71 -56.03
CA PRO A 410 -5.51 30.54 -55.33
C PRO A 410 -5.24 31.86 -56.05
N LYS A 411 -5.09 32.95 -55.29
CA LYS A 411 -4.90 34.30 -55.87
C LYS A 411 -3.51 34.54 -56.48
N LEU A 412 -2.50 33.79 -56.05
CA LEU A 412 -1.11 33.96 -56.51
C LEU A 412 -0.65 32.91 -57.53
N SER A 413 -1.22 31.70 -57.49
CA SER A 413 -0.85 30.62 -58.41
C SER A 413 -1.70 30.61 -59.66
N ARG A 414 -1.10 30.22 -60.79
CA ARG A 414 -1.78 30.10 -62.08
C ARG A 414 -2.26 28.67 -62.36
N THR A 415 -1.67 27.69 -61.67
CA THR A 415 -1.75 26.23 -61.90
C THR A 415 -2.48 25.47 -60.80
N ASP A 416 -2.44 25.97 -59.57
CA ASP A 416 -2.86 25.20 -58.40
C ASP A 416 -4.37 25.36 -58.14
N PHE A 417 -5.00 24.39 -57.49
CA PHE A 417 -6.41 24.45 -57.12
C PHE A 417 -6.62 24.09 -55.66
N THR A 418 -7.66 24.66 -55.04
CA THR A 418 -7.98 24.45 -53.63
C THR A 418 -9.33 23.76 -53.48
N ILE A 419 -9.37 22.67 -52.70
CA ILE A 419 -10.61 21.98 -52.32
C ILE A 419 -10.89 22.24 -50.84
N CYS A 420 -12.13 22.62 -50.54
CA CYS A 420 -12.65 22.82 -49.19
C CYS A 420 -13.17 21.50 -48.61
N HIS A 421 -12.26 20.63 -48.16
CA HIS A 421 -12.59 19.34 -47.54
C HIS A 421 -13.32 19.50 -46.20
N TYR A 422 -13.93 18.44 -45.68
CA TYR A 422 -14.56 18.46 -44.34
C TYR A 422 -13.57 18.90 -43.23
N ALA A 423 -12.30 18.58 -43.41
CA ALA A 423 -11.21 18.88 -42.48
C ALA A 423 -10.60 20.29 -42.63
N GLY A 424 -10.86 20.98 -43.75
CA GLY A 424 -10.29 22.29 -44.08
C GLY A 424 -9.84 22.43 -45.54
N ASP A 425 -9.37 23.62 -45.90
CA ASP A 425 -8.92 23.93 -47.27
C ASP A 425 -7.54 23.33 -47.56
N VAL A 426 -7.41 22.56 -48.64
CA VAL A 426 -6.14 22.02 -49.13
C VAL A 426 -5.88 22.48 -50.55
N THR A 427 -4.67 23.01 -50.79
CA THR A 427 -4.23 23.49 -52.11
C THR A 427 -3.27 22.50 -52.74
N TYR A 428 -3.60 22.02 -53.94
CA TYR A 428 -2.89 20.99 -54.68
C TYR A 428 -2.18 21.58 -55.91
N GLN A 429 -0.94 21.14 -56.14
CA GLN A 429 -0.10 21.59 -57.26
C GLN A 429 -0.25 20.64 -58.45
N THR A 430 -0.70 21.16 -59.59
CA THR A 430 -1.03 20.34 -60.78
C THR A 430 0.18 19.83 -61.56
N GLU A 431 1.37 20.42 -61.35
CA GLU A 431 2.61 20.21 -62.12
C GLU A 431 2.87 18.74 -62.50
N PHE A 432 2.78 17.83 -61.53
CA PHE A 432 3.03 16.39 -61.73
C PHE A 432 1.77 15.52 -61.77
N PHE A 433 0.55 16.07 -61.74
CA PHE A 433 -0.69 15.28 -61.69
C PHE A 433 -0.87 14.38 -62.91
N LEU A 434 -0.56 14.87 -64.11
CA LEU A 434 -0.73 14.10 -65.34
C LEU A 434 0.25 12.93 -65.40
N ASP A 435 1.50 13.13 -65.02
CA ASP A 435 2.54 12.10 -65.16
C ASP A 435 2.51 11.08 -64.02
N LYS A 436 2.04 11.48 -62.82
CA LYS A 436 1.72 10.55 -61.73
C LYS A 436 0.48 9.70 -61.98
N ASN A 437 -0.49 10.17 -62.77
CA ASN A 437 -1.73 9.42 -63.05
C ASN A 437 -1.60 8.41 -64.22
N LYS A 438 -0.55 8.53 -65.04
CA LYS A 438 -0.23 7.62 -66.15
C LYS A 438 0.58 6.42 -65.65
N ASP A 439 -0.08 5.29 -65.39
CA ASP A 439 0.56 4.02 -65.05
C ASP A 439 1.26 3.40 -66.28
N TYR A 440 2.44 3.92 -66.63
CA TYR A 440 3.21 3.50 -67.80
C TYR A 440 3.91 2.16 -67.58
N VAL A 441 3.17 1.06 -67.63
CA VAL A 441 3.78 -0.25 -67.90
C VAL A 441 4.37 -0.22 -69.31
N VAL A 442 5.70 -0.25 -69.37
CA VAL A 442 6.51 -0.26 -70.60
C VAL A 442 6.66 -1.72 -71.06
N PRO A 443 6.10 -2.14 -72.21
CA PRO A 443 6.20 -3.52 -72.69
C PRO A 443 7.65 -4.04 -72.78
N GLU A 444 8.59 -3.16 -73.09
CA GLU A 444 10.02 -3.43 -73.22
C GLU A 444 10.68 -3.78 -71.87
N HIS A 445 10.26 -3.13 -70.77
CA HIS A 445 10.68 -3.49 -69.41
C HIS A 445 10.15 -4.88 -69.03
N GLN A 446 8.87 -5.17 -69.33
CA GLN A 446 8.28 -6.47 -69.05
C GLN A 446 8.98 -7.57 -69.86
N ALA A 447 9.21 -7.37 -71.16
CA ALA A 447 9.91 -8.33 -72.00
C ALA A 447 11.33 -8.64 -71.47
N THR A 448 12.10 -7.61 -71.09
CA THR A 448 13.47 -7.76 -70.58
C THR A 448 13.52 -8.50 -69.24
N LEU A 449 12.55 -8.28 -68.34
CA LEU A 449 12.53 -8.92 -67.02
C LEU A 449 11.87 -10.31 -67.02
N THR A 450 10.84 -10.55 -67.83
CA THR A 450 10.32 -11.91 -68.07
C THR A 450 11.38 -12.80 -68.73
N ALA A 451 12.29 -12.24 -69.53
CA ALA A 451 13.44 -12.94 -70.12
C ALA A 451 14.66 -13.08 -69.18
N SER A 452 14.56 -12.66 -67.90
CA SER A 452 15.63 -12.84 -66.92
C SER A 452 15.95 -14.32 -66.67
N ARG A 453 17.23 -14.62 -66.42
CA ARG A 453 17.67 -15.95 -65.95
C ARG A 453 17.35 -16.18 -64.47
N CYS A 454 16.97 -15.15 -63.74
CA CYS A 454 16.55 -15.24 -62.35
C CYS A 454 15.07 -15.60 -62.26
N HIS A 455 14.76 -16.86 -61.90
CA HIS A 455 13.38 -17.35 -61.78
C HIS A 455 12.49 -16.46 -60.90
N PHE A 456 13.04 -15.88 -59.83
CA PHE A 456 12.35 -14.92 -58.97
C PHE A 456 11.95 -13.64 -59.74
N VAL A 457 12.88 -13.02 -60.46
CA VAL A 457 12.62 -11.81 -61.27
C VAL A 457 11.61 -12.09 -62.38
N SER A 458 11.74 -13.20 -63.11
CA SER A 458 10.74 -13.59 -64.11
C SER A 458 9.36 -13.87 -63.49
N GLY A 459 9.33 -14.36 -62.24
CA GLY A 459 8.10 -14.62 -61.49
C GLY A 459 7.36 -13.34 -61.05
N LEU A 460 8.06 -12.21 -60.88
CA LEU A 460 7.44 -10.89 -60.64
C LEU A 460 6.71 -10.34 -61.90
N PHE A 461 7.03 -10.88 -63.09
CA PHE A 461 6.53 -10.43 -64.38
C PHE A 461 5.88 -11.60 -65.17
N PRO A 462 4.74 -12.14 -64.68
CA PRO A 462 4.02 -13.20 -65.39
C PRO A 462 3.54 -12.74 -66.78
N PRO A 463 3.44 -13.66 -67.76
CA PRO A 463 2.93 -13.34 -69.09
C PRO A 463 1.46 -12.91 -69.03
N LEU A 464 1.10 -11.93 -69.86
CA LEU A 464 -0.28 -11.42 -69.94
C LEU A 464 -1.19 -12.42 -70.71
N PRO A 465 -2.44 -12.65 -70.27
CA PRO A 465 -3.40 -13.47 -71.02
C PRO A 465 -3.73 -12.89 -72.40
N GLU A 466 -3.67 -13.73 -73.45
CA GLU A 466 -3.76 -13.30 -74.86
C GLU A 466 -5.11 -12.66 -75.25
N GLU A 467 -6.18 -12.92 -74.48
CA GLU A 467 -7.54 -12.46 -74.79
C GLU A 467 -7.76 -10.94 -74.59
N SER A 468 -6.92 -10.23 -73.83
CA SER A 468 -7.09 -8.79 -73.59
C SER A 468 -6.76 -7.89 -74.79
N SER A 469 -6.32 -8.48 -75.91
CA SER A 469 -5.72 -7.84 -77.09
C SER A 469 -6.64 -6.91 -77.92
N LYS A 470 -7.91 -6.70 -77.54
CA LYS A 470 -8.90 -5.97 -78.38
C LYS A 470 -9.59 -4.74 -77.75
N GLN A 471 -9.52 -4.51 -76.44
CA GLN A 471 -9.98 -3.25 -75.81
C GLN A 471 -9.19 -2.90 -74.53
N THR A 472 -7.90 -2.60 -74.65
CA THR A 472 -7.14 -1.93 -73.58
C THR A 472 -7.60 -0.48 -73.42
N LYS A 473 -8.72 -0.28 -72.71
CA LYS A 473 -9.10 1.05 -72.20
C LYS A 473 -8.00 1.53 -71.26
N PHE A 474 -7.55 2.78 -71.45
CA PHE A 474 -6.59 3.41 -70.54
C PHE A 474 -7.13 3.37 -69.11
N SER A 475 -6.37 2.73 -68.22
CA SER A 475 -6.67 2.63 -66.80
C SER A 475 -5.66 3.49 -66.06
N SER A 476 -6.13 4.58 -65.47
CA SER A 476 -5.30 5.50 -64.70
C SER A 476 -5.15 5.03 -63.25
N ILE A 477 -4.14 5.56 -62.55
CA ILE A 477 -3.98 5.31 -61.11
C ILE A 477 -5.22 5.81 -60.36
N GLY A 478 -5.74 7.00 -60.68
CA GLY A 478 -6.96 7.54 -60.07
C GLY A 478 -8.21 6.67 -60.28
N ALA A 479 -8.37 6.08 -61.47
CA ALA A 479 -9.48 5.17 -61.75
C ALA A 479 -9.36 3.83 -61.01
N ARG A 480 -8.16 3.24 -60.99
CA ARG A 480 -7.87 1.98 -60.26
C ARG A 480 -8.03 2.17 -58.75
N PHE A 481 -7.49 3.26 -58.20
CA PHE A 481 -7.61 3.64 -56.79
C PHE A 481 -9.08 3.83 -56.39
N LYS A 482 -9.87 4.54 -57.20
CA LYS A 482 -11.33 4.68 -56.98
C LYS A 482 -12.04 3.32 -56.92
N GLN A 483 -11.70 2.37 -57.80
CA GLN A 483 -12.28 1.02 -57.79
C GLN A 483 -11.90 0.23 -56.52
N GLN A 484 -10.63 0.29 -56.12
CA GLN A 484 -10.15 -0.37 -54.89
C GLN A 484 -10.81 0.23 -53.63
N LEU A 485 -10.90 1.56 -53.54
CA LEU A 485 -11.59 2.26 -52.45
C LEU A 485 -13.09 1.91 -52.39
N GLN A 486 -13.74 1.76 -53.54
CA GLN A 486 -15.15 1.35 -53.61
C GLN A 486 -15.36 -0.08 -53.10
N ALA A 487 -14.53 -1.04 -53.52
CA ALA A 487 -14.59 -2.43 -53.03
C ALA A 487 -14.27 -2.54 -51.52
N LEU A 488 -13.35 -1.72 -51.01
CA LEU A 488 -13.09 -1.61 -49.57
C LEU A 488 -14.33 -1.13 -48.82
N LEU A 489 -15.02 -0.10 -49.31
CA LEU A 489 -16.23 0.43 -48.68
C LEU A 489 -17.41 -0.55 -48.75
N GLU A 490 -17.55 -1.30 -49.84
CA GLU A 490 -18.55 -2.38 -49.95
C GLU A 490 -18.27 -3.49 -48.93
N THR A 491 -17.00 -3.81 -48.69
CA THR A 491 -16.57 -4.74 -47.63
C THR A 491 -16.91 -4.19 -46.23
N LEU A 492 -16.57 -2.92 -45.95
CA LEU A 492 -16.85 -2.27 -44.66
C LEU A 492 -18.36 -2.17 -44.36
N ASN A 493 -19.19 -1.85 -45.36
CA ASN A 493 -20.65 -1.80 -45.22
C ASN A 493 -21.29 -3.16 -44.87
N ALA A 494 -20.60 -4.27 -45.12
CA ALA A 494 -21.04 -5.62 -44.73
C ALA A 494 -20.60 -6.03 -43.31
N THR A 495 -19.86 -5.18 -42.59
CA THR A 495 -19.32 -5.43 -41.25
C THR A 495 -19.88 -4.45 -40.22
N GLU A 496 -19.70 -4.73 -38.92
CA GLU A 496 -19.91 -3.76 -37.85
C GLU A 496 -18.60 -2.96 -37.63
N PRO A 497 -18.55 -1.65 -37.95
CA PRO A 497 -17.33 -0.86 -37.86
C PRO A 497 -17.11 -0.30 -36.45
N HIS A 498 -15.90 -0.49 -35.93
CA HIS A 498 -15.45 0.14 -34.68
C HIS A 498 -14.32 1.13 -34.99
N TYR A 499 -14.47 2.38 -34.55
CA TYR A 499 -13.59 3.48 -34.96
C TYR A 499 -12.59 3.85 -33.85
N VAL A 500 -11.30 3.72 -34.17
CA VAL A 500 -10.20 4.27 -33.37
C VAL A 500 -9.67 5.53 -34.07
N ARG A 501 -9.48 6.62 -33.32
CA ARG A 501 -8.92 7.89 -33.85
C ARG A 501 -7.67 8.27 -33.05
N CYS A 502 -6.51 7.92 -33.59
CA CYS A 502 -5.21 8.31 -33.03
C CYS A 502 -4.98 9.82 -33.19
N VAL A 503 -4.36 10.46 -32.19
CA VAL A 503 -4.10 11.91 -32.18
C VAL A 503 -2.66 12.16 -31.75
N LYS A 504 -1.89 12.87 -32.58
CA LYS A 504 -0.50 13.25 -32.34
C LYS A 504 -0.45 14.42 -31.35
N PRO A 505 0.14 14.28 -30.15
CA PRO A 505 0.09 15.32 -29.12
C PRO A 505 0.97 16.53 -29.45
N ASN A 506 2.09 16.35 -30.16
CA ASN A 506 2.97 17.42 -30.61
C ASN A 506 3.69 17.02 -31.92
N ASN A 507 4.09 18.01 -32.71
CA ASN A 507 4.81 17.79 -33.96
C ASN A 507 6.30 17.47 -33.78
N LEU A 508 6.86 17.69 -32.58
CA LEU A 508 8.27 17.42 -32.25
C LEU A 508 8.57 15.95 -31.92
N LEU A 509 7.56 15.07 -31.91
CA LEU A 509 7.66 13.64 -31.57
C LEU A 509 8.27 13.35 -30.19
N LYS A 510 8.02 14.23 -29.20
CA LYS A 510 8.53 14.08 -27.83
C LYS A 510 7.44 13.67 -26.83
N PRO A 511 7.78 12.94 -25.75
CA PRO A 511 6.85 12.73 -24.63
C PRO A 511 6.52 14.07 -23.94
N GLU A 512 5.43 14.07 -23.15
CA GLU A 512 4.98 15.16 -22.26
C GLU A 512 4.62 16.52 -22.90
N ILE A 513 4.97 16.78 -24.16
CA ILE A 513 4.58 18.01 -24.89
C ILE A 513 3.18 17.85 -25.51
N PHE A 514 2.28 18.80 -25.25
CA PHE A 514 0.91 18.82 -25.79
C PHE A 514 0.58 20.16 -26.48
N GLU A 515 0.50 20.15 -27.80
CA GLU A 515 0.30 21.31 -28.66
C GLU A 515 -1.20 21.54 -28.93
N ASN A 516 -1.87 22.22 -27.99
CA ASN A 516 -3.32 22.47 -28.02
C ASN A 516 -3.92 22.82 -29.39
N GLN A 517 -3.26 23.66 -30.19
CA GLN A 517 -3.75 24.04 -31.53
C GLN A 517 -3.67 22.88 -32.53
N ASN A 518 -2.56 22.14 -32.55
CA ASN A 518 -2.35 21.01 -33.46
C ASN A 518 -3.25 19.83 -33.10
N VAL A 519 -3.49 19.60 -31.80
CA VAL A 519 -4.48 18.62 -31.31
C VAL A 519 -5.91 19.05 -31.66
N LEU A 520 -6.29 20.30 -31.42
CA LEU A 520 -7.62 20.81 -31.74
C LEU A 520 -7.90 20.79 -33.26
N GLN A 521 -6.88 21.03 -34.09
CA GLN A 521 -6.99 20.86 -35.53
C GLN A 521 -7.24 19.39 -35.89
N GLN A 522 -6.45 18.44 -35.38
CA GLN A 522 -6.69 17.00 -35.60
C GLN A 522 -8.09 16.54 -35.14
N LEU A 523 -8.61 17.04 -34.01
CA LEU A 523 -9.96 16.71 -33.54
C LEU A 523 -11.08 17.26 -34.44
N ARG A 524 -10.82 18.34 -35.19
CA ARG A 524 -11.70 18.83 -36.28
C ARG A 524 -11.54 17.96 -37.52
N CYS A 525 -10.30 17.79 -37.99
CA CYS A 525 -9.95 17.04 -39.20
C CYS A 525 -10.26 15.53 -39.12
N GLY A 526 -10.39 14.96 -37.92
CA GLY A 526 -10.78 13.56 -37.70
C GLY A 526 -12.29 13.33 -37.51
N GLY A 527 -13.11 14.39 -37.64
CA GLY A 527 -14.57 14.33 -37.43
C GLY A 527 -15.01 14.19 -35.96
N VAL A 528 -14.07 14.14 -35.01
CA VAL A 528 -14.34 13.79 -33.60
C VAL A 528 -15.23 14.82 -32.91
N LEU A 529 -15.00 16.11 -33.13
CA LEU A 529 -15.87 17.16 -32.56
C LEU A 529 -17.29 17.13 -33.13
N GLU A 530 -17.45 16.72 -34.39
CA GLU A 530 -18.76 16.60 -35.04
C GLU A 530 -19.51 15.37 -34.51
N ALA A 531 -18.82 14.23 -34.37
CA ALA A 531 -19.34 13.05 -33.68
C ALA A 531 -19.84 13.37 -32.26
N ILE A 532 -19.05 14.12 -31.48
CA ILE A 532 -19.45 14.58 -30.14
C ILE A 532 -20.66 15.53 -30.22
N ARG A 533 -20.71 16.46 -31.20
CA ARG A 533 -21.86 17.35 -31.42
C ARG A 533 -23.14 16.55 -31.68
N ILE A 534 -23.06 15.50 -32.50
CA ILE A 534 -24.16 14.60 -32.83
C ILE A 534 -24.62 13.82 -31.58
N SER A 535 -23.72 13.13 -30.90
CA SER A 535 -24.07 12.34 -29.70
C SER A 535 -24.62 13.23 -28.58
N CYS A 536 -24.13 14.46 -28.41
CA CYS A 536 -24.70 15.43 -27.45
C CYS A 536 -26.06 16.00 -27.88
N ALA A 537 -26.35 16.10 -29.17
CA ALA A 537 -27.67 16.47 -29.70
C ALA A 537 -28.69 15.32 -29.60
N GLY A 538 -28.23 14.08 -29.50
CA GLY A 538 -29.00 12.90 -29.10
C GLY A 538 -28.96 12.65 -27.58
N TYR A 539 -28.91 11.37 -27.20
CA TYR A 539 -28.89 10.90 -25.81
C TYR A 539 -27.59 10.11 -25.53
N PRO A 540 -26.47 10.79 -25.20
CA PRO A 540 -25.14 10.19 -25.17
C PRO A 540 -24.92 9.25 -23.98
N THR A 541 -25.76 9.30 -22.94
CA THR A 541 -25.67 8.41 -21.80
C THR A 541 -26.88 7.50 -21.75
N ARG A 542 -26.66 6.22 -22.05
CA ARG A 542 -27.68 5.15 -22.05
C ARG A 542 -27.38 4.18 -20.92
N LYS A 543 -28.39 3.75 -20.15
CA LYS A 543 -28.22 2.79 -19.03
C LYS A 543 -29.37 1.79 -18.97
N PRO A 544 -29.09 0.46 -18.88
CA PRO A 544 -30.09 -0.54 -18.51
C PRO A 544 -30.81 -0.19 -17.20
N PHE A 545 -32.07 -0.61 -17.06
CA PHE A 545 -32.88 -0.26 -15.89
C PHE A 545 -32.32 -0.81 -14.57
N ASP A 546 -31.77 -2.01 -14.57
CA ASP A 546 -31.15 -2.64 -13.40
C ASP A 546 -29.91 -1.88 -12.91
N GLU A 547 -29.00 -1.49 -13.81
CA GLU A 547 -27.83 -0.69 -13.48
C GLU A 547 -28.24 0.72 -12.98
N PHE A 548 -29.25 1.32 -13.64
CA PHE A 548 -29.74 2.65 -13.27
C PHE A 548 -30.41 2.65 -11.89
N LEU A 549 -31.35 1.73 -11.64
CA LEU A 549 -32.07 1.62 -10.36
C LEU A 549 -31.12 1.19 -9.24
N SER A 550 -30.21 0.24 -9.47
CA SER A 550 -29.26 -0.22 -8.45
C SER A 550 -28.31 0.89 -7.99
N ARG A 551 -27.87 1.77 -8.92
CA ARG A 551 -27.04 2.96 -8.62
C ARG A 551 -27.82 4.07 -7.92
N PHE A 552 -29.02 4.39 -8.38
CA PHE A 552 -29.74 5.62 -8.00
C PHE A 552 -30.91 5.46 -7.02
N LYS A 553 -31.32 4.23 -6.65
CA LYS A 553 -32.36 3.97 -5.63
C LYS A 553 -32.23 4.76 -4.33
N VAL A 554 -31.02 5.18 -3.95
CA VAL A 554 -30.73 6.03 -2.78
C VAL A 554 -31.44 7.40 -2.87
N LEU A 555 -31.70 7.93 -4.07
CA LEU A 555 -32.43 9.17 -4.30
C LEU A 555 -33.94 9.04 -4.04
N ALA A 556 -34.52 7.87 -4.25
CA ALA A 556 -35.96 7.64 -4.24
C ALA A 556 -36.34 6.25 -3.70
N PRO A 557 -35.98 5.90 -2.44
CA PRO A 557 -36.19 4.56 -1.89
C PRO A 557 -37.66 4.15 -1.82
N GLU A 558 -38.58 5.12 -1.76
CA GLU A 558 -40.04 4.90 -1.82
C GLU A 558 -40.51 4.21 -3.12
N VAL A 559 -39.77 4.38 -4.23
CA VAL A 559 -40.17 3.87 -5.57
C VAL A 559 -40.05 2.35 -5.66
N LEU A 560 -39.32 1.72 -4.73
CA LEU A 560 -39.20 0.26 -4.61
C LEU A 560 -40.30 -0.38 -3.75
N ASN A 561 -41.25 0.40 -3.20
CA ASN A 561 -42.34 -0.13 -2.36
C ASN A 561 -43.49 -0.72 -3.19
N GLY A 562 -43.21 -1.76 -3.98
CA GLY A 562 -44.21 -2.54 -4.71
C GLY A 562 -43.62 -3.39 -5.83
N SER A 563 -44.42 -4.31 -6.37
CA SER A 563 -44.12 -5.02 -7.63
C SER A 563 -44.35 -4.07 -8.81
N ILE A 564 -43.48 -3.06 -8.93
CA ILE A 564 -43.53 -2.01 -9.93
C ILE A 564 -42.61 -2.41 -11.10
N ASP A 565 -43.14 -2.30 -12.32
CA ASP A 565 -42.38 -2.44 -13.56
C ASP A 565 -41.17 -1.49 -13.61
N GLU A 566 -40.02 -1.99 -14.06
CA GLU A 566 -38.73 -1.29 -13.97
C GLU A 566 -38.73 0.02 -14.79
N VAL A 567 -39.46 0.05 -15.90
CA VAL A 567 -39.75 1.26 -16.70
C VAL A 567 -40.41 2.33 -15.83
N ALA A 568 -41.49 1.95 -15.13
CA ALA A 568 -42.27 2.82 -14.27
C ALA A 568 -41.60 3.15 -12.93
N ALA A 569 -40.56 2.40 -12.53
CA ALA A 569 -39.66 2.77 -11.45
C ALA A 569 -38.62 3.81 -11.91
N CYS A 570 -38.00 3.61 -13.09
CA CYS A 570 -37.05 4.57 -13.66
C CYS A 570 -37.70 5.93 -13.91
N GLY A 571 -38.88 5.95 -14.54
CA GLY A 571 -39.65 7.18 -14.78
C GLY A 571 -39.91 7.98 -13.51
N ARG A 572 -40.47 7.35 -12.46
CA ARG A 572 -40.75 8.01 -11.18
C ARG A 572 -39.50 8.46 -10.42
N LEU A 573 -38.37 7.78 -10.58
CA LEU A 573 -37.08 8.23 -10.03
C LEU A 573 -36.62 9.51 -10.72
N LEU A 574 -36.71 9.58 -12.05
CA LEU A 574 -36.32 10.74 -12.87
C LEU A 574 -37.25 11.94 -12.65
N GLU A 575 -38.56 11.71 -12.53
CA GLU A 575 -39.56 12.72 -12.12
C GLU A 575 -39.25 13.29 -10.73
N LYS A 576 -38.97 12.43 -9.74
CA LYS A 576 -38.62 12.87 -8.38
C LYS A 576 -37.23 13.54 -8.31
N ALA A 577 -36.34 13.25 -9.24
CA ALA A 577 -35.13 14.03 -9.46
C ALA A 577 -35.42 15.39 -10.15
N GLY A 578 -36.55 15.56 -10.82
CA GLY A 578 -36.92 16.81 -11.50
C GLY A 578 -36.09 17.10 -12.76
N LEU A 579 -35.50 16.06 -13.37
CA LEU A 579 -34.81 16.18 -14.65
C LEU A 579 -35.81 16.49 -15.78
N LYS A 580 -35.33 17.08 -16.87
CA LYS A 580 -36.14 17.43 -18.05
C LYS A 580 -35.47 16.96 -19.33
N GLY A 581 -36.25 16.45 -20.29
CA GLY A 581 -35.72 16.01 -21.59
C GLY A 581 -34.85 14.75 -21.55
N TYR A 582 -35.04 13.90 -20.54
CA TYR A 582 -34.66 12.48 -20.60
C TYR A 582 -35.70 11.71 -21.44
N GLN A 583 -35.35 10.51 -21.89
CA GLN A 583 -36.29 9.53 -22.43
C GLN A 583 -36.14 8.19 -21.70
N VAL A 584 -37.20 7.37 -21.74
CA VAL A 584 -37.21 6.01 -21.21
C VAL A 584 -37.65 5.11 -22.36
N GLY A 585 -36.77 4.19 -22.79
CA GLY A 585 -37.05 3.24 -23.87
C GLY A 585 -37.72 1.96 -23.37
N LYS A 586 -37.52 0.87 -24.09
CA LYS A 586 -38.00 -0.48 -23.74
C LYS A 586 -37.05 -1.24 -22.81
N THR A 587 -35.75 -0.96 -22.86
CA THR A 587 -34.73 -1.65 -22.05
C THR A 587 -33.76 -0.69 -21.33
N LYS A 588 -33.71 0.58 -21.74
CA LYS A 588 -32.72 1.56 -21.26
C LYS A 588 -33.33 2.92 -20.92
N VAL A 589 -32.75 3.60 -19.94
CA VAL A 589 -32.89 5.04 -19.72
C VAL A 589 -31.94 5.78 -20.66
N PHE A 590 -32.44 6.83 -21.31
CA PHE A 590 -31.70 7.69 -22.22
C PHE A 590 -31.58 9.10 -21.62
N LEU A 591 -30.35 9.52 -21.31
CA LEU A 591 -30.05 10.80 -20.65
C LEU A 591 -29.25 11.72 -21.56
N ARG A 592 -29.51 13.03 -21.43
CA ARG A 592 -28.75 14.10 -22.09
C ARG A 592 -27.38 14.30 -21.42
N ALA A 593 -26.47 14.95 -22.14
CA ALA A 593 -25.16 15.33 -21.61
C ALA A 593 -25.30 16.07 -20.25
N GLY A 594 -24.43 15.73 -19.29
CA GLY A 594 -24.42 16.32 -17.94
C GLY A 594 -25.43 15.73 -16.93
N GLN A 595 -26.57 15.18 -17.36
CA GLN A 595 -27.64 14.73 -16.44
C GLN A 595 -27.19 13.59 -15.50
N MET A 596 -26.32 12.69 -15.99
CA MET A 596 -25.71 11.64 -15.17
C MET A 596 -24.87 12.22 -14.01
N ALA A 597 -24.09 13.27 -14.29
CA ALA A 597 -23.28 13.95 -13.27
C ALA A 597 -24.14 14.70 -12.25
N GLU A 598 -25.30 15.23 -12.66
CA GLU A 598 -26.27 15.84 -11.75
C GLU A 598 -26.88 14.79 -10.80
N LEU A 599 -27.27 13.62 -11.31
CA LEU A 599 -27.76 12.50 -10.51
C LEU A 599 -26.70 11.98 -9.52
N ASP A 600 -25.46 11.80 -9.96
CA ASP A 600 -24.37 11.38 -9.07
C ASP A 600 -24.03 12.45 -8.01
N THR A 601 -24.12 13.74 -8.34
CA THR A 601 -23.94 14.84 -7.38
C THR A 601 -25.00 14.76 -6.28
N ARG A 602 -26.29 14.72 -6.65
CA ARG A 602 -27.42 14.57 -5.73
C ARG A 602 -27.31 13.28 -4.90
N ARG A 603 -26.85 12.19 -5.50
CA ARG A 603 -26.62 10.88 -4.83
C ARG A 603 -25.55 11.02 -3.75
N ASN A 604 -24.45 11.70 -4.05
CA ASN A 604 -23.35 11.94 -3.12
C ASN A 604 -23.78 12.86 -1.95
N GLU A 605 -24.64 13.85 -2.18
CA GLU A 605 -25.24 14.65 -1.09
C GLU A 605 -26.09 13.82 -0.13
N VAL A 606 -26.91 12.89 -0.65
CA VAL A 606 -27.75 12.02 0.20
C VAL A 606 -26.87 11.07 1.00
N LEU A 607 -25.85 10.45 0.36
CA LEU A 607 -24.88 9.61 1.06
C LEU A 607 -24.07 10.37 2.12
N GLY A 608 -23.65 11.61 1.84
CA GLY A 608 -22.95 12.48 2.80
C GLY A 608 -23.82 12.86 4.00
N ARG A 609 -25.10 13.16 3.78
CA ARG A 609 -26.10 13.37 4.85
C ARG A 609 -26.30 12.09 5.68
N SER A 610 -26.46 10.93 5.05
CA SER A 610 -26.61 9.65 5.73
C SER A 610 -25.37 9.29 6.58
N ALA A 611 -24.16 9.45 6.03
CA ALA A 611 -22.92 9.25 6.76
C ALA A 611 -22.82 10.19 7.97
N SER A 612 -23.19 11.46 7.83
CA SER A 612 -23.21 12.44 8.91
C SER A 612 -24.15 12.03 10.06
N ILE A 613 -25.33 11.48 9.75
CA ILE A 613 -26.28 10.96 10.75
C ILE A 613 -25.68 9.76 11.50
N ILE A 614 -25.07 8.80 10.79
CA ILE A 614 -24.43 7.62 11.38
C ILE A 614 -23.28 8.04 12.30
N GLN A 615 -22.39 8.93 11.82
CA GLN A 615 -21.28 9.48 12.61
C GLN A 615 -21.78 10.22 13.86
N ALA A 616 -22.84 11.03 13.75
CA ALA A 616 -23.41 11.74 14.89
C ALA A 616 -23.97 10.78 15.95
N LYS A 617 -24.68 9.71 15.54
CA LYS A 617 -25.18 8.68 16.46
C LYS A 617 -24.04 7.90 17.12
N ALA A 618 -23.00 7.52 16.36
CA ALA A 618 -21.82 6.83 16.88
C ALA A 618 -21.04 7.70 17.90
N ARG A 619 -20.74 8.96 17.55
CA ARG A 619 -20.09 9.93 18.46
C ARG A 619 -20.91 10.13 19.74
N THR A 620 -22.23 10.24 19.63
CA THR A 620 -23.15 10.34 20.79
C THR A 620 -23.11 9.08 21.67
N TYR A 621 -23.07 7.89 21.08
CA TYR A 621 -22.97 6.63 21.82
C TYR A 621 -21.65 6.55 22.61
N PHE A 622 -20.52 6.83 21.98
CA PHE A 622 -19.21 6.82 22.65
C PHE A 622 -19.14 7.87 23.77
N ALA A 623 -19.56 9.11 23.51
CA ALA A 623 -19.60 10.16 24.52
C ALA A 623 -20.48 9.78 25.73
N ARG A 624 -21.67 9.19 25.49
CA ARG A 624 -22.56 8.70 26.54
C ARG A 624 -21.95 7.55 27.34
N LYS A 625 -21.25 6.61 26.68
CA LYS A 625 -20.54 5.49 27.34
C LYS A 625 -19.45 6.02 28.30
N THR A 626 -18.61 6.94 27.83
CA THR A 626 -17.55 7.56 28.62
C THR A 626 -18.11 8.39 29.79
N PHE A 627 -19.16 9.19 29.56
CA PHE A 627 -19.82 9.97 30.62
C PHE A 627 -20.41 9.08 31.72
N LEU A 628 -21.06 7.97 31.36
CA LEU A 628 -21.63 7.04 32.34
C LEU A 628 -20.54 6.37 33.19
N LEU A 629 -19.42 5.97 32.57
CA LEU A 629 -18.27 5.41 33.30
C LEU A 629 -17.68 6.45 34.28
N LEU A 630 -17.38 7.66 33.80
CA LEU A 630 -16.84 8.76 34.61
C LEU A 630 -17.78 9.11 35.79
N ARG A 631 -19.10 9.13 35.55
CA ARG A 631 -20.10 9.36 36.60
C ARG A 631 -20.06 8.29 37.69
N VAL A 632 -19.93 7.00 37.33
CA VAL A 632 -19.84 5.91 38.31
C VAL A 632 -18.55 6.03 39.14
N SER A 633 -17.41 6.25 38.49
CA SER A 633 -16.12 6.47 39.17
C SER A 633 -16.15 7.68 40.12
N ALA A 634 -16.75 8.80 39.69
CA ALA A 634 -16.89 10.00 40.52
C ALA A 634 -17.78 9.74 41.76
N ILE A 635 -18.88 9.00 41.62
CA ILE A 635 -19.75 8.61 42.75
C ILE A 635 -19.00 7.71 43.74
N GLN A 636 -18.21 6.75 43.25
CA GLN A 636 -17.38 5.88 44.09
C GLN A 636 -16.33 6.67 44.89
N VAL A 637 -15.58 7.57 44.24
CA VAL A 637 -14.60 8.44 44.91
C VAL A 637 -15.28 9.34 45.94
N GLN A 638 -16.41 9.97 45.60
CA GLN A 638 -17.18 10.78 46.54
C GLN A 638 -17.66 9.99 47.76
N ALA A 639 -18.07 8.73 47.60
CA ALA A 639 -18.47 7.86 48.70
C ALA A 639 -17.28 7.53 49.62
N VAL A 640 -16.10 7.23 49.06
CA VAL A 640 -14.87 7.00 49.83
C VAL A 640 -14.47 8.25 50.62
N CYS A 641 -14.47 9.42 49.98
CA CYS A 641 -14.13 10.70 50.63
C CYS A 641 -15.11 11.06 51.76
N ARG A 642 -16.43 10.93 51.54
CA ARG A 642 -17.46 11.15 52.58
C ARG A 642 -17.27 10.18 53.75
N GLY A 643 -17.00 8.89 53.47
CA GLY A 643 -16.72 7.89 54.49
C GLY A 643 -15.44 8.18 55.29
N GLN A 644 -14.39 8.71 54.64
CA GLN A 644 -13.15 9.07 55.32
C GLN A 644 -13.31 10.32 56.21
N LEU A 645 -14.05 11.33 55.75
CA LEU A 645 -14.39 12.51 56.56
C LEU A 645 -15.19 12.11 57.82
N ALA A 646 -16.20 11.24 57.66
CA ALA A 646 -16.97 10.73 58.79
C ALA A 646 -16.10 9.95 59.80
N ARG A 647 -15.16 9.13 59.32
CA ARG A 647 -14.18 8.43 60.19
C ARG A 647 -13.28 9.40 60.95
N ALA A 648 -12.77 10.45 60.30
CA ALA A 648 -11.91 11.46 60.94
C ALA A 648 -12.66 12.24 62.03
N ILE A 649 -13.89 12.68 61.77
CA ILE A 649 -14.75 13.35 62.77
C ILE A 649 -15.01 12.42 63.96
N TYR A 650 -15.38 11.17 63.72
CA TYR A 650 -15.61 10.18 64.78
C TYR A 650 -14.35 9.89 65.60
N GLU A 651 -13.16 9.89 64.99
CA GLU A 651 -11.91 9.75 65.73
C GLU A 651 -11.62 10.95 66.63
N CYS A 652 -11.91 12.19 66.18
CA CYS A 652 -11.80 13.38 67.02
C CYS A 652 -12.72 13.28 68.24
N MET A 653 -14.00 12.96 68.03
CA MET A 653 -14.97 12.73 69.12
C MET A 653 -14.52 11.63 70.09
N ARG A 654 -13.88 10.55 69.61
CA ARG A 654 -13.30 9.50 70.47
C ARG A 654 -12.11 9.99 71.29
N ARG A 655 -11.22 10.82 70.71
CA ARG A 655 -10.08 11.42 71.41
C ARG A 655 -10.55 12.40 72.50
N GLU A 656 -11.55 13.22 72.20
CA GLU A 656 -12.20 14.12 73.17
C GLU A 656 -12.88 13.35 74.31
N ALA A 657 -13.71 12.36 73.99
CA ALA A 657 -14.38 11.53 75.01
C ALA A 657 -13.38 10.75 75.89
N ALA A 658 -12.25 10.31 75.35
CA ALA A 658 -11.16 9.72 76.12
C ALA A 658 -10.49 10.74 77.05
N SER A 659 -10.18 11.94 76.56
CA SER A 659 -9.65 13.05 77.37
C SER A 659 -10.59 13.41 78.53
N LEU A 660 -11.88 13.58 78.25
CA LEU A 660 -12.90 13.88 79.26
C LEU A 660 -13.04 12.77 80.31
N ARG A 661 -12.94 11.49 79.92
CA ARG A 661 -12.89 10.37 80.89
C ARG A 661 -11.66 10.44 81.79
N ILE A 662 -10.48 10.64 81.23
CA ILE A 662 -9.21 10.74 81.98
C ILE A 662 -9.27 11.92 82.96
N GLN A 663 -9.71 13.10 82.51
CA GLN A 663 -9.90 14.28 83.36
C GLN A 663 -10.92 14.05 84.48
N LYS A 664 -12.06 13.41 84.17
CA LYS A 664 -13.12 13.08 85.14
C LYS A 664 -12.58 12.17 86.25
N ASP A 665 -11.95 11.06 85.89
CA ASP A 665 -11.47 10.09 86.88
C ASP A 665 -10.25 10.62 87.66
N ALA A 666 -9.40 11.45 87.06
CA ALA A 666 -8.33 12.16 87.77
C ALA A 666 -8.88 13.16 88.81
N ARG A 667 -9.83 14.05 88.42
CA ARG A 667 -10.49 14.99 89.34
C ARG A 667 -11.19 14.27 90.50
N LYS A 668 -11.90 13.18 90.19
CA LYS A 668 -12.56 12.29 91.17
C LYS A 668 -11.57 11.62 92.13
N TYR A 669 -10.42 11.18 91.64
CA TYR A 669 -9.36 10.62 92.50
C TYR A 669 -8.78 11.68 93.45
N LEU A 670 -8.43 12.86 92.93
CA LEU A 670 -7.88 13.96 93.73
C LEU A 670 -8.86 14.41 94.83
N ALA A 671 -10.14 14.60 94.50
CA ALA A 671 -11.18 14.96 95.46
C ALA A 671 -11.41 13.88 96.53
N ARG A 672 -11.35 12.60 96.17
CA ARG A 672 -11.41 11.49 97.14
C ARG A 672 -10.18 11.45 98.04
N LYS A 673 -8.99 11.73 97.51
CA LYS A 673 -7.74 11.75 98.29
C LYS A 673 -7.73 12.89 99.31
N SER A 674 -8.14 14.10 98.93
CA SER A 674 -8.21 15.24 99.85
C SER A 674 -9.29 15.06 100.92
N TYR A 675 -10.49 14.58 100.55
CA TYR A 675 -11.55 14.27 101.52
C TYR A 675 -11.14 13.16 102.50
N GLY A 676 -10.52 12.08 102.00
CA GLY A 676 -10.01 10.99 102.85
C GLY A 676 -8.96 11.47 103.87
N LEU A 677 -8.05 12.35 103.45
CA LEU A 677 -7.08 12.96 104.34
C LEU A 677 -7.77 13.81 105.42
N LEU A 678 -8.70 14.69 105.03
CA LEU A 678 -9.47 15.52 105.95
C LEU A 678 -10.25 14.68 106.98
N CYS A 679 -10.90 13.61 106.55
CA CYS A 679 -11.58 12.66 107.44
C CYS A 679 -10.60 11.98 108.42
N SER A 680 -9.43 11.54 107.96
CA SER A 680 -8.42 10.93 108.86
C SER A 680 -7.97 11.90 109.94
N SER A 681 -7.67 13.16 109.58
CA SER A 681 -7.29 14.21 110.54
C SER A 681 -8.42 14.51 111.53
N ALA A 682 -9.67 14.65 111.05
CA ALA A 682 -10.82 14.92 111.90
C ALA A 682 -11.09 13.78 112.90
N VAL A 683 -11.01 12.52 112.47
CA VAL A 683 -11.16 11.34 113.35
C VAL A 683 -10.03 11.28 114.38
N SER A 684 -8.77 11.55 113.99
CA SER A 684 -7.64 11.60 114.93
C SER A 684 -7.82 12.68 116.01
N ILE A 685 -8.27 13.89 115.63
CA ILE A 685 -8.56 14.97 116.57
C ILE A 685 -9.71 14.59 117.50
N GLN A 686 -10.81 14.03 116.97
CA GLN A 686 -11.94 13.59 117.79
C GLN A 686 -11.57 12.47 118.77
N ALA A 687 -10.71 11.53 118.37
CA ALA A 687 -10.20 10.49 119.25
C ALA A 687 -9.35 11.08 120.39
N GLY A 688 -8.48 12.05 120.07
CA GLY A 688 -7.69 12.80 121.07
C GLY A 688 -8.57 13.52 122.10
N LEU A 689 -9.58 14.26 121.62
CA LEU A 689 -10.53 15.01 122.47
C LEU A 689 -11.38 14.09 123.36
N ARG A 690 -11.90 12.98 122.82
CA ARG A 690 -12.62 11.96 123.61
C ARG A 690 -11.72 11.34 124.69
N GLY A 691 -10.46 11.06 124.35
CA GLY A 691 -9.45 10.59 125.31
C GLY A 691 -9.12 11.62 126.39
N MET A 692 -9.10 12.91 126.08
CA MET A 692 -8.92 13.99 127.07
C MET A 692 -10.12 14.09 128.02
N ALA A 693 -11.35 14.09 127.50
CA ALA A 693 -12.56 14.15 128.31
C ALA A 693 -12.64 12.98 129.33
N ALA A 694 -12.37 11.76 128.87
CA ALA A 694 -12.34 10.58 129.75
C ALA A 694 -11.26 10.65 130.84
N ARG A 695 -10.09 11.24 130.55
CA ARG A 695 -9.03 11.45 131.56
C ARG A 695 -9.42 12.51 132.60
N ASN A 696 -10.05 13.60 132.18
CA ASN A 696 -10.50 14.66 133.09
C ASN A 696 -11.58 14.13 134.06
N GLU A 697 -12.55 13.37 133.54
CA GLU A 697 -13.59 12.71 134.35
C GLU A 697 -13.00 11.72 135.37
N LEU A 698 -12.03 10.89 134.94
CA LEU A 698 -11.31 9.99 135.85
C LEU A 698 -10.55 10.76 136.95
N GLN A 699 -9.95 11.91 136.62
CA GLN A 699 -9.23 12.73 137.58
C GLN A 699 -10.18 13.43 138.57
N PHE A 700 -11.36 13.85 138.13
CA PHE A 700 -12.43 14.35 139.01
C PHE A 700 -12.87 13.27 140.00
N ARG A 701 -13.21 12.06 139.51
CA ARG A 701 -13.57 10.91 140.37
C ARG A 701 -12.49 10.55 141.39
N LYS A 702 -11.21 10.59 141.00
CA LYS A 702 -10.08 10.37 141.92
C LYS A 702 -10.02 11.43 143.04
N ARG A 703 -10.26 12.71 142.73
CA ARG A 703 -10.33 13.78 143.75
C ARG A 703 -11.52 13.59 144.70
N THR A 704 -12.70 13.25 144.17
CA THR A 704 -13.91 12.99 144.97
C THR A 704 -13.73 11.80 145.91
N ASN A 705 -13.16 10.69 145.44
CA ASN A 705 -12.87 9.53 146.28
C ASN A 705 -11.86 9.83 147.40
N ALA A 706 -10.82 10.63 147.12
CA ALA A 706 -9.87 11.07 148.14
C ALA A 706 -10.56 11.95 149.22
N ALA A 707 -11.45 12.85 148.82
CA ALA A 707 -12.24 13.67 149.76
C ALA A 707 -13.16 12.81 150.64
N ILE A 708 -13.86 11.82 150.05
CA ILE A 708 -14.70 10.87 150.78
C ILE A 708 -13.88 10.07 151.81
N PHE A 709 -12.68 9.62 151.42
CA PHE A 709 -11.79 8.88 152.33
C PHE A 709 -11.41 9.72 153.55
N ILE A 710 -10.92 10.95 153.35
CA ILE A 710 -10.56 11.90 154.42
C ILE A 710 -11.75 12.19 155.35
N GLN A 711 -12.94 12.44 154.77
CA GLN A 711 -14.17 12.66 155.55
C GLN A 711 -14.56 11.43 156.39
N SER A 712 -14.33 10.22 155.88
CA SER A 712 -14.70 8.98 156.59
C SER A 712 -13.80 8.72 157.80
N ASP A 713 -12.49 8.92 157.70
CA ASP A 713 -11.59 8.70 158.83
C ASP A 713 -11.70 9.82 159.90
N TRP A 714 -11.99 11.07 159.50
CA TRP A 714 -12.32 12.13 160.47
C TRP A 714 -13.57 11.81 161.30
N ARG A 715 -14.63 11.27 160.67
CA ARG A 715 -15.83 10.78 161.37
C ARG A 715 -15.49 9.61 162.31
N ARG A 716 -14.60 8.71 161.90
CA ARG A 716 -14.09 7.58 162.71
C ARG A 716 -13.31 8.06 163.94
N TYR A 717 -12.44 9.05 163.76
CA TYR A 717 -11.66 9.68 164.82
C TYR A 717 -12.57 10.32 165.90
N LEU A 718 -13.56 11.11 165.48
CA LEU A 718 -14.53 11.74 166.39
C LEU A 718 -15.27 10.73 167.28
N LYS A 719 -15.79 9.64 166.70
CA LYS A 719 -16.47 8.57 167.47
C LYS A 719 -15.50 7.85 168.42
N ARG A 720 -14.26 7.58 168.00
CA ARG A 720 -13.21 6.97 168.84
C ARG A 720 -12.81 7.89 170.02
N LEU A 721 -12.78 9.21 169.81
CA LEU A 721 -12.50 10.21 170.85
C LEU A 721 -13.62 10.24 171.91
N HIS A 722 -14.89 10.27 171.47
CA HIS A 722 -16.05 10.25 172.35
C HIS A 722 -16.09 8.98 173.23
N TYR A 723 -15.89 7.80 172.64
CA TYR A 723 -15.80 6.53 173.38
C TYR A 723 -14.68 6.53 174.43
N ARG A 724 -13.49 7.08 174.11
CA ARG A 724 -12.39 7.20 175.07
C ARG A 724 -12.72 8.12 176.26
N ARG A 725 -13.46 9.21 176.03
CA ARG A 725 -13.96 10.09 177.12
C ARG A 725 -14.96 9.36 178.02
N MET A 726 -15.97 8.71 177.42
CA MET A 726 -16.96 7.88 178.13
C MET A 726 -16.28 6.80 179.01
N LYS A 727 -15.31 6.06 178.44
CA LYS A 727 -14.58 5.01 179.18
C LYS A 727 -13.79 5.56 180.37
N LYS A 728 -13.13 6.73 180.24
CA LYS A 728 -12.46 7.39 181.38
C LYS A 728 -13.46 7.78 182.48
N ALA A 729 -14.58 8.41 182.12
CA ALA A 729 -15.59 8.84 183.08
C ALA A 729 -16.20 7.66 183.88
N ALA A 730 -16.54 6.57 183.17
CA ALA A 730 -17.07 5.36 183.80
C ALA A 730 -16.10 4.73 184.82
N ILE A 731 -14.81 4.65 184.49
CA ILE A 731 -13.79 4.10 185.40
C ILE A 731 -13.65 4.96 186.66
N VAL A 732 -13.61 6.28 186.53
CA VAL A 732 -13.53 7.20 187.69
C VAL A 732 -14.75 7.01 188.62
N LEU A 733 -15.95 6.91 188.04
CA LEU A 733 -17.19 6.70 188.80
C LEU A 733 -17.19 5.35 189.53
N GLN A 734 -16.74 4.28 188.88
CA GLN A 734 -16.60 2.94 189.47
C GLN A 734 -15.59 2.90 190.63
N CYS A 735 -14.44 3.56 190.47
CA CYS A 735 -13.44 3.68 191.54
C CYS A 735 -13.99 4.45 192.75
N ALA A 736 -14.67 5.57 192.52
CA ALA A 736 -15.30 6.36 193.60
C ALA A 736 -16.38 5.56 194.35
N TRP A 737 -17.20 4.76 193.64
CA TRP A 737 -18.23 3.92 194.23
C TRP A 737 -17.63 2.78 195.08
N ARG A 738 -16.59 2.09 194.59
CA ARG A 738 -15.86 1.06 195.36
C ARG A 738 -15.25 1.65 196.63
N ALA A 739 -14.64 2.83 196.55
CA ALA A 739 -14.09 3.55 197.71
C ALA A 739 -15.16 4.12 198.67
N LYS A 740 -16.44 4.19 198.26
CA LYS A 740 -17.59 4.52 199.12
C LYS A 740 -18.08 3.28 199.88
N MET A 741 -18.11 2.11 199.23
CA MET A 741 -18.50 0.84 199.86
C MET A 741 -17.50 0.39 200.94
N ALA A 742 -16.18 0.42 200.66
CA ALA A 742 -15.17 0.06 201.66
C ALA A 742 -15.25 0.94 202.94
N ARG A 743 -15.57 2.24 202.79
CA ARG A 743 -15.80 3.18 203.89
C ARG A 743 -17.17 3.05 204.58
N ARG A 744 -17.98 2.05 204.20
CA ARG A 744 -19.19 1.62 204.92
C ARG A 744 -18.90 0.41 205.80
N GLU A 745 -18.24 -0.61 205.25
CA GLU A 745 -17.85 -1.82 206.00
C GLU A 745 -16.88 -1.52 207.16
N LEU A 746 -15.86 -0.66 206.95
CA LEU A 746 -14.93 -0.25 208.01
C LEU A 746 -15.64 0.41 209.22
N ARG A 747 -16.83 1.02 209.00
CA ARG A 747 -17.62 1.63 210.08
C ARG A 747 -18.49 0.65 210.86
N LYS A 748 -18.80 -0.54 210.31
CA LYS A 748 -19.47 -1.61 211.08
C LYS A 748 -18.49 -2.28 212.04
N LEU A 749 -17.27 -2.56 211.57
CA LEU A 749 -16.26 -3.31 212.33
C LEU A 749 -15.81 -2.58 213.61
N LYS A 750 -15.87 -1.24 213.65
CA LYS A 750 -15.47 -0.44 214.82
C LYS A 750 -16.47 -0.42 216.00
N MET A 751 -17.60 -1.12 215.93
CA MET A 751 -18.63 -1.10 216.99
C MET A 751 -18.58 -2.30 217.96
N LEU A 752 -17.65 -3.25 217.81
CA LEU A 752 -17.80 -4.61 218.38
C LEU A 752 -16.60 -5.12 219.21
N ASP A 753 -15.65 -4.26 219.56
CA ASP A 753 -14.31 -4.66 220.06
C ASP A 753 -14.01 -4.24 221.52
N LEU A 754 -15.04 -4.01 222.35
CA LEU A 754 -14.88 -3.39 223.68
C LEU A 754 -15.59 -4.04 224.88
N ASP A 755 -16.42 -5.06 224.67
CA ASP A 755 -16.97 -5.93 225.74
C ASP A 755 -16.70 -7.39 225.38
N SER A 756 -16.22 -8.19 226.34
CA SER A 756 -15.40 -9.37 226.00
C SER A 756 -16.13 -10.71 225.95
N SER A 757 -15.60 -11.60 225.09
CA SER A 757 -15.59 -13.06 225.27
C SER A 757 -16.92 -13.84 225.12
N SER A 758 -17.26 -14.29 223.89
CA SER A 758 -17.91 -15.60 223.68
C SER A 758 -17.92 -16.08 222.22
N VAL A 759 -17.79 -17.41 222.04
CA VAL A 759 -18.30 -18.27 220.93
C VAL A 759 -17.69 -18.07 219.50
N PHE A 760 -16.96 -19.04 218.92
CA PHE A 760 -17.42 -20.25 218.16
C PHE A 760 -18.24 -19.92 216.89
N ASP A 761 -18.24 -20.62 215.75
CA ASP A 761 -17.45 -21.70 215.10
C ASP A 761 -18.22 -22.08 213.79
N TRP A 762 -17.67 -22.54 212.67
CA TRP A 762 -16.40 -22.24 211.99
C TRP A 762 -16.73 -22.10 210.48
N SER A 763 -16.67 -20.90 209.89
CA SER A 763 -16.95 -20.69 208.45
C SER A 763 -16.52 -19.31 207.91
N GLN A 764 -15.25 -19.16 207.53
CA GLN A 764 -14.68 -18.01 206.81
C GLN A 764 -13.33 -18.40 206.16
N LYS A 765 -12.81 -17.75 205.12
CA LYS A 765 -13.36 -16.96 203.99
C LYS A 765 -12.20 -16.61 203.03
N PHE A 766 -12.50 -16.09 201.84
CA PHE A 766 -11.54 -15.59 200.82
C PHE A 766 -10.62 -16.68 200.19
N GLU A 767 -10.13 -16.54 198.95
CA GLU A 767 -10.41 -15.53 197.90
C GLU A 767 -11.11 -16.19 196.69
N LEU A 768 -12.15 -15.56 196.12
CA LEU A 768 -12.75 -16.03 194.86
C LEU A 768 -13.39 -14.90 194.04
N GLY A 769 -13.24 -14.98 192.72
CA GLY A 769 -13.69 -13.99 191.74
C GLY A 769 -12.71 -13.90 190.56
N ARG A 770 -12.60 -14.90 189.69
CA ARG A 770 -13.66 -15.44 188.80
C ARG A 770 -14.50 -14.31 188.17
N GLY A 771 -14.49 -14.08 186.86
CA GLY A 771 -13.78 -14.74 185.75
C GLY A 771 -14.70 -14.84 184.53
N LYS A 772 -14.32 -15.70 183.56
CA LYS A 772 -15.15 -16.21 182.43
C LYS A 772 -15.59 -15.16 181.38
N ASP A 773 -15.86 -15.49 180.12
CA ASP A 773 -15.36 -16.51 179.16
C ASP A 773 -15.27 -15.74 177.79
N ALA A 774 -14.80 -16.17 176.62
CA ALA A 774 -14.55 -17.48 176.00
C ALA A 774 -13.44 -17.32 174.90
N VAL A 775 -12.88 -18.36 174.25
CA VAL A 775 -13.24 -18.94 172.92
C VAL A 775 -13.33 -17.90 171.77
N MET A 776 -12.60 -17.96 170.64
CA MET A 776 -11.98 -19.09 169.89
C MET A 776 -10.49 -18.92 169.50
N ARG A 777 -9.75 -20.03 169.51
CA ARG A 777 -8.92 -20.55 168.38
C ARG A 777 -9.86 -21.39 167.46
N PRO A 778 -9.59 -21.70 166.17
CA PRO A 778 -8.30 -22.17 165.63
C PRO A 778 -7.98 -21.67 164.18
N SER A 779 -6.84 -22.02 163.54
CA SER A 779 -6.60 -23.07 162.49
C SER A 779 -7.52 -22.99 161.24
N SER A 780 -7.27 -23.59 160.06
CA SER A 780 -6.17 -24.36 159.41
C SER A 780 -6.55 -24.55 157.93
N GLY A 781 -5.66 -25.10 157.09
CA GLY A 781 -5.86 -25.34 155.65
C GLY A 781 -5.04 -24.35 154.79
N GLU A 782 -4.37 -24.71 153.69
CA GLU A 782 -4.69 -25.70 152.62
C GLU A 782 -5.90 -25.23 151.79
N GLU A 783 -5.92 -25.28 150.46
CA GLU A 783 -5.02 -25.91 149.46
C GLU A 783 -4.10 -24.85 148.77
N GLU A 784 -2.97 -25.13 148.12
CA GLU A 784 -2.59 -26.14 147.11
C GLU A 784 -3.25 -26.01 145.72
N THR A 785 -2.53 -25.37 144.80
CA THR A 785 -2.55 -25.69 143.34
C THR A 785 -3.86 -25.33 142.57
N PRO A 786 -4.16 -25.86 141.36
CA PRO A 786 -3.63 -25.24 140.14
C PRO A 786 -4.68 -24.93 139.03
N ALA A 787 -4.43 -23.87 138.27
CA ALA A 787 -4.86 -23.74 136.87
C ALA A 787 -3.77 -22.96 136.09
N LEU A 788 -3.13 -23.46 135.03
CA LEU A 788 -3.62 -24.08 133.78
C LEU A 788 -4.43 -23.08 132.93
N VAL A 789 -3.96 -22.58 131.76
CA VAL A 789 -3.62 -23.26 130.47
C VAL A 789 -4.89 -23.55 129.64
N PRO A 790 -4.94 -23.31 128.31
CA PRO A 790 -4.09 -22.48 127.42
C PRO A 790 -4.87 -21.62 126.38
N LYS A 791 -4.18 -21.20 125.30
CA LYS A 791 -4.65 -21.22 123.89
C LYS A 791 -5.62 -22.42 123.62
N PRO A 792 -6.55 -22.43 122.63
CA PRO A 792 -6.16 -22.23 121.22
C PRO A 792 -7.26 -21.75 120.24
N ALA A 793 -6.92 -21.77 118.96
CA ALA A 793 -7.82 -21.59 117.85
C ALA A 793 -8.67 -22.84 117.54
N LYS A 794 -9.78 -22.59 116.83
CA LYS A 794 -10.28 -23.39 115.70
C LYS A 794 -10.55 -22.35 114.61
N ASP A 795 -9.88 -22.28 113.46
CA ASP A 795 -9.35 -23.31 112.55
C ASP A 795 -10.39 -24.36 112.17
N ASN A 796 -10.86 -24.30 110.92
CA ASN A 796 -11.25 -25.51 110.21
C ASN A 796 -11.05 -25.35 108.70
N LYS A 797 -10.03 -26.02 108.17
CA LYS A 797 -9.80 -26.20 106.72
C LYS A 797 -10.65 -27.36 106.20
N ARG A 798 -11.11 -27.25 104.95
CA ARG A 798 -11.13 -28.30 103.89
C ARG A 798 -11.56 -27.59 102.58
N LYS A 799 -10.92 -27.77 101.41
CA LYS A 799 -10.58 -29.00 100.63
C LYS A 799 -11.87 -29.76 100.23
N ARG A 800 -12.03 -30.28 99.00
CA ARG A 800 -11.03 -30.83 98.05
C ARG A 800 -11.64 -31.03 96.64
N ALA A 801 -10.79 -31.26 95.63
CA ALA A 801 -11.03 -31.90 94.31
C ALA A 801 -11.94 -31.18 93.29
N SER A 802 -11.80 -31.24 91.95
CA SER A 802 -10.87 -31.89 90.97
C SER A 802 -11.20 -33.27 90.36
N THR A 803 -11.72 -33.28 89.12
CA THR A 803 -11.65 -34.24 87.96
C THR A 803 -12.46 -33.57 86.81
N SER A 804 -12.02 -33.43 85.55
CA SER A 804 -11.80 -34.42 84.45
C SER A 804 -13.08 -35.22 84.10
N GLU A 805 -13.42 -35.51 82.83
CA GLU A 805 -12.56 -35.81 81.66
C GLU A 805 -12.95 -35.14 80.30
N ASP A 806 -12.21 -35.53 79.25
CA ASP A 806 -12.21 -35.18 77.80
C ASP A 806 -13.39 -35.88 77.03
N PRO A 807 -13.65 -35.71 75.69
CA PRO A 807 -12.66 -35.95 74.61
C PRO A 807 -12.77 -35.15 73.28
N LYS A 808 -11.58 -34.85 72.69
CA LYS A 808 -11.26 -34.90 71.22
C LYS A 808 -11.91 -33.85 70.28
N LEU A 809 -11.28 -33.36 69.20
CA LEU A 809 -9.88 -33.30 68.71
C LEU A 809 -9.89 -32.33 67.49
N LYS A 810 -8.94 -31.39 67.26
CA LYS A 810 -7.70 -31.61 66.45
C LYS A 810 -6.85 -30.32 66.31
N THR A 811 -5.52 -30.53 66.30
CA THR A 811 -4.45 -29.84 65.53
C THR A 811 -4.29 -28.31 65.45
N ARG A 812 -3.12 -27.85 65.95
CA ARG A 812 -2.10 -26.98 65.29
C ARG A 812 -2.40 -25.49 65.01
N THR A 813 -1.43 -24.54 65.03
CA THR A 813 -0.28 -24.21 65.92
C THR A 813 0.44 -22.95 65.41
N ALA A 814 0.46 -21.89 66.23
CA ALA A 814 1.56 -20.92 66.49
C ALA A 814 2.45 -20.25 65.39
N ARG A 815 2.77 -18.96 65.68
CA ARG A 815 3.98 -18.14 65.37
C ARG A 815 4.06 -17.23 64.11
N LYS A 816 4.87 -16.18 64.31
CA LYS A 816 5.37 -15.04 63.49
C LYS A 816 6.85 -15.30 63.09
N PRO A 817 7.59 -14.41 62.36
CA PRO A 817 7.28 -13.42 61.29
C PRO A 817 8.29 -13.46 60.08
N ARG A 818 8.19 -12.48 59.14
CA ARG A 818 9.24 -11.87 58.26
C ARG A 818 10.35 -12.76 57.62
N ASN A 819 10.46 -12.73 56.28
CA ASN A 819 11.56 -12.07 55.53
C ASN A 819 11.42 -12.15 53.98
N ASN A 820 12.38 -11.57 53.25
CA ASN A 820 12.53 -11.54 51.78
C ASN A 820 12.77 -12.94 51.16
N THR A 821 12.70 -13.09 49.82
CA THR A 821 13.85 -13.22 48.86
C THR A 821 13.37 -13.73 47.47
N ILE A 822 14.15 -13.48 46.40
CA ILE A 822 13.98 -13.87 44.97
C ILE A 822 14.88 -15.12 44.72
N PRO A 823 14.56 -16.18 43.92
CA PRO A 823 14.62 -16.13 42.44
C PRO A 823 13.79 -17.16 41.61
N LEU A 824 13.94 -17.03 40.27
CA LEU A 824 14.15 -18.01 39.16
C LEU A 824 13.91 -19.53 39.44
N THR A 825 13.56 -20.39 38.48
CA THR A 825 13.91 -20.46 37.03
C THR A 825 12.82 -21.04 36.10
N GLU A 826 12.86 -20.65 34.83
CA GLU A 826 12.73 -21.44 33.58
C GLU A 826 11.68 -22.58 33.42
N GLU A 827 10.85 -22.44 32.39
CA GLU A 827 10.87 -23.35 31.22
C GLU A 827 10.74 -22.47 29.94
N SER A 828 11.14 -22.91 28.75
CA SER A 828 11.45 -21.98 27.62
C SER A 828 11.31 -22.54 26.21
N VAL A 829 11.26 -21.62 25.22
CA VAL A 829 11.67 -21.80 23.80
C VAL A 829 10.69 -22.62 22.91
N ARG A 830 10.43 -22.33 21.62
CA ARG A 830 10.97 -21.36 20.61
C ARG A 830 9.85 -21.01 19.61
N HIS A 831 9.72 -19.78 19.08
CA HIS A 831 10.30 -19.26 17.82
C HIS A 831 10.02 -17.72 17.78
N LEU A 832 10.93 -16.83 17.37
CA LEU A 832 11.43 -16.56 15.99
C LEU A 832 10.28 -16.13 15.04
N ARG A 833 10.29 -14.93 14.41
CA ARG A 833 11.35 -13.92 14.20
C ARG A 833 10.83 -12.47 14.21
N ASP A 834 11.71 -11.57 14.70
CA ASP A 834 12.21 -10.29 14.15
C ASP A 834 11.15 -9.24 13.65
N ASP A 835 11.11 -7.98 14.11
CA ASP A 835 12.14 -6.90 14.25
C ASP A 835 12.55 -6.35 12.85
N GLU A 836 12.85 -5.07 12.57
CA GLU A 836 13.33 -3.86 13.30
C GLU A 836 12.38 -2.63 12.99
N GLU A 837 12.31 -1.48 13.70
CA GLU A 837 13.32 -0.50 14.20
C GLU A 837 13.96 0.34 13.04
N GLU A 838 14.31 1.64 13.15
CA GLU A 838 14.19 2.64 14.23
C GLU A 838 14.19 4.13 13.74
N GLU A 839 14.60 5.07 14.60
CA GLU A 839 14.80 6.54 14.49
C GLU A 839 16.06 6.91 13.60
N GLU A 840 16.63 8.12 13.45
CA GLU A 840 16.52 9.47 14.08
C GLU A 840 16.25 10.59 13.03
N GLU A 841 16.86 11.78 12.85
CA GLU A 841 18.00 12.55 13.41
C GLU A 841 17.67 14.09 13.40
N GLU A 842 18.63 14.99 13.60
CA GLU A 842 18.43 16.44 13.82
C GLU A 842 18.80 17.38 12.64
N ASN A 843 18.44 18.68 12.77
CA ASN A 843 19.40 19.80 13.02
C ASN A 843 19.21 21.11 12.19
N ASN A 844 19.70 22.23 12.76
CA ASN A 844 19.82 23.61 12.25
C ASN A 844 18.52 24.44 12.03
N GLY A 845 18.46 25.76 12.30
CA GLY A 845 19.42 26.65 12.99
C GLY A 845 19.07 28.17 12.88
N SER A 846 19.55 28.98 13.84
CA SER A 846 19.65 30.47 13.84
C SER A 846 18.41 31.41 14.06
N ILE A 847 18.24 31.86 15.32
CA ILE A 847 18.24 33.28 15.80
C ILE A 847 17.55 34.40 14.98
N LEU A 848 16.53 35.08 15.55
CA LEU A 848 16.38 36.57 15.53
C LEU A 848 15.35 37.21 16.51
N VAL A 849 15.80 37.49 17.75
CA VAL A 849 15.67 38.73 18.54
C VAL A 849 14.39 39.65 18.44
N ALA A 850 13.59 39.66 19.53
CA ALA A 850 13.05 40.82 20.28
C ALA A 850 11.75 41.63 19.90
N ARG A 851 10.77 41.57 20.82
CA ARG A 851 10.32 42.67 21.73
C ARG A 851 9.45 43.86 21.23
N VAL A 852 8.13 43.68 21.31
CA VAL A 852 7.18 44.47 22.17
C VAL A 852 7.34 46.01 22.29
N LYS A 853 6.41 46.80 21.67
CA LYS A 853 5.57 47.84 22.35
C LYS A 853 4.65 48.68 21.42
N LYS A 854 3.49 49.10 21.96
CA LYS A 854 2.69 50.32 21.63
C LYS A 854 2.06 50.39 20.20
N THR A 855 1.02 51.20 19.89
CA THR A 855 0.02 52.00 20.64
C THR A 855 -1.29 52.02 19.83
N ILE A 856 -2.48 52.01 20.45
CA ILE A 856 -3.38 53.19 20.57
C ILE A 856 -3.38 54.11 19.32
N ASP A 857 -4.46 54.12 18.54
CA ASP A 857 -5.42 55.25 18.57
C ASP A 857 -6.76 54.93 17.88
N ALA A 858 -7.80 55.71 18.20
CA ALA A 858 -9.10 55.70 17.53
C ALA A 858 -9.80 57.06 17.72
N PRO A 859 -10.55 57.58 16.72
CA PRO A 859 -11.63 58.50 17.07
C PRO A 859 -12.91 58.44 16.20
N LYS A 860 -14.05 58.50 16.91
CA LYS A 860 -15.33 59.19 16.56
C LYS A 860 -16.18 58.58 15.41
N ALA A 861 -17.46 58.25 15.57
CA ALA A 861 -18.66 58.94 16.12
C ALA A 861 -19.36 59.85 15.09
N ALA A 862 -20.69 60.07 15.09
CA ALA A 862 -21.74 59.74 16.07
C ALA A 862 -23.13 59.59 15.43
N ALA A 863 -24.13 59.12 16.22
CA ALA A 863 -25.58 59.43 16.10
C ALA A 863 -26.35 58.92 14.85
N SER A 864 -27.67 58.65 14.89
CA SER A 864 -28.62 58.40 16.01
C SER A 864 -29.99 57.96 15.46
N MET A 865 -30.74 57.12 16.21
CA MET A 865 -32.21 57.00 16.16
C MET A 865 -32.83 56.44 14.85
N ALA A 866 -34.05 55.88 14.80
CA ALA A 866 -34.93 55.33 15.84
C ALA A 866 -36.08 54.48 15.22
N VAL A 867 -36.58 53.49 16.00
CA VAL A 867 -38.02 53.15 16.21
C VAL A 867 -38.84 52.42 15.11
N ASP A 868 -39.66 51.47 15.62
CA ASP A 868 -40.87 50.78 15.11
C ASP A 868 -40.93 49.90 13.84
N GLU A 869 -41.74 48.82 14.00
CA GLU A 869 -42.70 48.14 13.09
C GLU A 869 -42.33 47.82 11.61
N ALA A 870 -42.84 46.76 10.95
CA ALA A 870 -43.85 45.74 11.28
C ALA A 870 -43.55 44.41 10.49
N PRO A 871 -44.27 43.29 10.76
CA PRO A 871 -44.02 42.01 10.09
C PRO A 871 -44.94 41.74 8.87
N SER A 872 -44.52 40.80 8.02
CA SER A 872 -45.36 39.96 7.14
C SER A 872 -44.60 38.68 6.79
#